data_AF-A0A1V5MYL4-F1
#
_entry.id   AF-A0A1V5MYL4-F1
#
_cell.length_a   1.000
_cell.length_b   1.000
_cell.length_c   1.000
_cell.angle_alpha   90.00
_cell.angle_beta   90.00
_cell.angle_gamma   90.00
#
_symmetry.space_group_name_H-M   'P 1'
#
loop_
_entity.id
_entity.type
_entity.pdbx_description
1 polymer ?
#
loop_
_entity_poly.entity_id
_entity_poly.type
_entity_poly.pdbx_seq_one_letter_code
_entity_poly.pdbx_strand_id
1 'polypeptide(L)'
;MMICKLVQRFFLVSFLISFSAGLIWAAPYDPSAADYTGRKGATIYVSKLGDNSDGSSWAKAFHTIQAGLQAVPDDQGGHIVIIRPDAYPEANLYPSFKGAAGSYNLIVGDTAGLYGSGASGQVIIDSGAPDNIIRTNPNAPTGNPTWMVTDEKSSPDEWGLKSVDWWGPWKCAPEFSGIILDRWIFRNLYATGSEGGMGVDITNAKGEEFTIITENCVGIGRFAGGAVMGHSARPGEPVIFKDCYFANLDWWGDAGAVYVRGEGETMPDTPHATFINCTLVSPDNAVQVGFPGFQGCTKIKFQNCRLITMNFSQPHGTPSSGVISCDLEGKFLHIDFEDCTLMGYKIFGAREGDFTYTTKGSVRAYVQYRESVPNGMERLRFWPTDTFDEFIPARFLDTSKIQKPALIKIPCNFDGAMENTPFIFKGNTYIAMNHRNDSANRTGEYTSEENMHLYIDNLHTGVREAQFGAGHSFVSAFVEGDTLHIFASQGTNDDWFKSIYQFTTTDMKNWDRQLAIPLEGDEHLFNCSVTKNDKNEYIMAYESNQPVGFCFKFARSQDLKSWEKIPNLIFTGVGMEYSACPVLRYFAPYYYVIYLHTMDNGYAPFLARSSDLVKWDLSPFNPIMVAGPGEGINNSDIDLFEYEGRTYIFFATGDQQTWGTVKIAMYDGPLKEFYERHFPAGVPMIKVSTQK
;
A
#
# COMPACT_ATOMS: atom_id res chain seq x y z
N MET A 1 -40.18 48.62 -7.12
CA MET A 1 -41.54 48.42 -6.54
C MET A 1 -41.82 46.93 -6.57
N MET A 2 -41.54 46.23 -5.46
CA MET A 2 -42.56 45.60 -4.57
C MET A 2 -43.22 44.41 -5.30
N ILE A 3 -43.01 43.12 -4.97
CA ILE A 3 -43.18 42.36 -3.71
C ILE A 3 -42.59 40.94 -4.04
N CYS A 4 -41.51 40.40 -3.46
CA CYS A 4 -41.25 39.83 -2.13
C CYS A 4 -42.30 38.82 -1.59
N LYS A 5 -41.92 37.53 -1.48
CA LYS A 5 -42.58 36.39 -0.81
C LYS A 5 -43.72 35.69 -1.57
N LEU A 6 -43.45 34.53 -2.19
CA LEU A 6 -44.14 33.24 -1.96
C LEU A 6 -43.65 32.13 -2.92
N VAL A 7 -42.46 31.56 -2.70
CA VAL A 7 -42.17 30.16 -3.04
C VAL A 7 -41.16 29.64 -2.01
N GLN A 8 -41.65 29.44 -0.79
CA GLN A 8 -40.94 28.76 0.30
C GLN A 8 -41.95 27.73 0.83
N ARG A 9 -41.55 26.46 0.87
CA ARG A 9 -42.32 25.24 1.16
C ARG A 9 -42.83 24.51 -0.09
N PHE A 10 -41.93 23.75 -0.72
CA PHE A 10 -42.10 22.34 -1.08
C PHE A 10 -40.74 21.88 -1.62
N PHE A 11 -40.23 20.75 -1.10
CA PHE A 11 -38.88 20.17 -1.23
C PHE A 11 -38.00 20.32 0.01
N LEU A 12 -38.37 19.57 1.05
CA LEU A 12 -37.48 19.17 2.13
C LEU A 12 -37.59 17.65 2.32
N VAL A 13 -37.27 16.90 1.27
CA VAL A 13 -36.88 15.47 1.33
C VAL A 13 -36.03 15.26 0.09
N SER A 14 -34.70 15.20 0.25
CA SER A 14 -33.78 14.54 -0.69
C SER A 14 -32.42 14.38 -0.01
N PHE A 15 -32.24 13.20 0.58
CA PHE A 15 -31.09 12.34 0.35
C PHE A 15 -29.70 12.99 0.44
N LEU A 16 -29.19 13.08 1.68
CA LEU A 16 -27.78 12.84 1.97
C LEU A 16 -27.44 11.39 1.58
N ILE A 17 -26.98 11.18 0.34
CA ILE A 17 -26.11 10.03 0.04
C ILE A 17 -24.70 10.58 0.02
N SER A 18 -24.02 10.39 1.14
CA SER A 18 -22.58 10.46 1.24
C SER A 18 -21.99 9.41 0.29
N PHE A 19 -21.58 9.84 -0.90
CA PHE A 19 -20.71 9.03 -1.76
C PHE A 19 -19.33 9.00 -1.11
N SER A 20 -19.05 7.89 -0.43
CA SER A 20 -17.78 7.54 0.17
C SER A 20 -16.72 7.39 -0.91
N ALA A 21 -15.96 8.47 -1.14
CA ALA A 21 -14.65 8.42 -1.78
C ALA A 21 -13.76 7.42 -1.02
N GLY A 22 -13.08 6.54 -1.76
CA GLY A 22 -12.01 5.71 -1.20
C GLY A 22 -10.93 6.62 -0.63
N LEU A 23 -10.90 6.72 0.69
CA LEU A 23 -10.00 7.54 1.46
C LEU A 23 -8.54 7.27 1.06
N ILE A 24 -7.84 8.34 0.71
CA ILE A 24 -6.52 8.59 1.29
C ILE A 24 -6.67 8.26 2.76
N TRP A 25 -6.06 7.19 3.25
CA TRP A 25 -5.70 7.21 4.66
C TRP A 25 -4.59 8.24 4.75
N ALA A 26 -5.01 9.50 4.73
CA ALA A 26 -4.36 10.51 5.51
C ALA A 26 -4.17 9.84 6.86
N ALA A 27 -2.94 9.81 7.35
CA ALA A 27 -2.68 9.37 8.70
C ALA A 27 -2.43 10.63 9.53
N PRO A 28 -3.38 11.60 9.59
CA PRO A 28 -3.16 12.87 10.29
C PRO A 28 -2.99 12.64 11.81
N TYR A 29 -3.21 11.41 12.27
CA TYR A 29 -2.96 10.95 13.62
C TYR A 29 -1.54 10.40 13.86
N ASP A 30 -0.77 10.03 12.82
CA ASP A 30 0.59 9.45 12.95
C ASP A 30 1.65 10.54 13.01
N PRO A 31 2.41 10.69 14.11
CA PRO A 31 3.40 11.76 14.28
C PRO A 31 4.61 11.69 13.33
N SER A 32 4.80 10.59 12.60
CA SER A 32 5.84 10.43 11.57
C SER A 32 5.35 10.66 10.14
N ALA A 33 4.04 10.81 9.92
CA ALA A 33 3.49 11.01 8.59
C ALA A 33 3.71 12.44 8.10
N ALA A 34 3.87 12.60 6.77
CA ALA A 34 4.13 13.90 6.16
C ALA A 34 2.94 14.87 6.26
N ASP A 35 1.72 14.32 6.32
CA ASP A 35 0.45 15.04 6.47
C ASP A 35 0.00 15.19 7.93
N TYR A 36 0.87 14.85 8.90
CA TYR A 36 0.58 14.99 10.32
C TYR A 36 0.38 16.45 10.71
N THR A 37 -0.84 16.77 11.13
CA THR A 37 -1.23 18.11 11.62
C THR A 37 -1.51 18.15 13.12
N GLY A 38 -1.38 17.01 13.80
CA GLY A 38 -1.55 16.89 15.24
C GLY A 38 -0.41 17.51 16.05
N ARG A 39 -0.47 17.33 17.38
CA ARG A 39 0.52 17.86 18.32
C ARG A 39 1.86 17.15 18.15
N LYS A 40 2.96 17.89 17.96
CA LYS A 40 4.31 17.31 18.02
C LYS A 40 4.75 17.14 19.47
N GLY A 41 4.77 15.90 19.95
CA GLY A 41 5.24 15.53 21.28
C GLY A 41 6.76 15.36 21.36
N ALA A 42 7.23 14.78 22.46
CA ALA A 42 8.63 14.43 22.67
C ALA A 42 9.12 13.33 21.71
N THR A 43 10.34 13.46 21.21
CA THR A 43 11.09 12.38 20.53
C THR A 43 12.10 11.80 21.50
N ILE A 44 12.02 10.50 21.74
CA ILE A 44 12.78 9.76 22.74
C ILE A 44 13.57 8.67 22.03
N TYR A 45 14.88 8.61 22.29
CA TYR A 45 15.79 7.66 21.65
C TYR A 45 16.15 6.52 22.60
N VAL A 46 16.16 5.30 22.08
CA VAL A 46 16.55 4.08 22.79
C VAL A 46 17.71 3.39 22.07
N SER A 47 18.83 3.25 22.76
CA SER A 47 20.03 2.58 22.30
C SER A 47 20.93 2.20 23.46
N LYS A 48 21.46 0.97 23.44
CA LYS A 48 22.52 0.51 24.36
C LYS A 48 23.82 1.31 24.27
N LEU A 49 23.98 2.15 23.25
CA LEU A 49 25.17 2.98 23.03
C LEU A 49 25.04 4.40 23.60
N GLY A 50 23.85 4.80 24.04
CA GLY A 50 23.63 6.11 24.68
C GLY A 50 24.27 6.18 26.07
N ASP A 51 24.25 7.37 26.69
CA ASP A 51 24.69 7.57 28.07
C ASP A 51 23.60 7.26 29.13
N ASN A 52 22.41 6.83 28.68
CA ASN A 52 21.26 6.51 29.52
C ASN A 52 20.72 7.68 30.37
N SER A 53 20.80 8.91 29.86
CA SER A 53 20.33 10.11 30.58
C SER A 53 18.85 10.43 30.33
N ASP A 54 18.54 11.23 29.31
CA ASP A 54 17.22 11.81 29.10
C ASP A 54 16.53 11.37 27.80
N GLY A 55 17.21 10.59 26.97
CA GLY A 55 16.67 10.11 25.70
C GLY A 55 16.47 11.19 24.64
N SER A 56 16.99 12.41 24.79
CA SER A 56 16.73 13.52 23.86
C SER A 56 17.52 13.45 22.55
N SER A 57 18.45 12.50 22.42
CA SER A 57 19.28 12.26 21.24
C SER A 57 19.88 10.85 21.30
N TRP A 58 20.47 10.35 20.21
CA TRP A 58 21.19 9.08 20.22
C TRP A 58 22.32 9.00 21.25
N ALA A 59 23.06 10.10 21.46
CA ALA A 59 24.11 10.17 22.48
C ALA A 59 23.56 10.06 23.91
N LYS A 60 22.32 10.53 24.10
CA LYS A 60 21.62 10.52 25.38
C LYS A 60 20.58 9.41 25.53
N ALA A 61 20.57 8.46 24.58
CA ALA A 61 19.52 7.46 24.47
C ALA A 61 19.42 6.59 25.73
N PHE A 62 18.20 6.21 26.09
CA PHE A 62 17.96 5.22 27.13
C PHE A 62 18.49 3.85 26.68
N HIS A 63 19.02 3.06 27.62
CA HIS A 63 19.52 1.71 27.33
C HIS A 63 18.41 0.70 27.10
N THR A 64 17.20 0.97 27.60
CA THR A 64 16.06 0.05 27.57
C THR A 64 14.84 0.70 26.94
N ILE A 65 14.01 -0.12 26.30
CA ILE A 65 12.73 0.29 25.70
C ILE A 65 11.77 0.73 26.81
N GLN A 66 11.75 0.02 27.96
CA GLN A 66 10.92 0.41 29.09
C GLN A 66 11.23 1.81 29.60
N ALA A 67 12.51 2.18 29.71
CA ALA A 67 12.88 3.53 30.13
C ALA A 67 12.45 4.58 29.11
N GLY A 68 12.59 4.29 27.81
CA GLY A 68 12.08 5.16 26.75
C GLY A 68 10.56 5.35 26.79
N LEU A 69 9.79 4.27 27.00
CA LEU A 69 8.33 4.31 27.13
C LEU A 69 7.87 5.09 28.38
N GLN A 70 8.62 5.02 29.48
CA GLN A 70 8.33 5.76 30.71
C GLN A 70 8.78 7.23 30.68
N ALA A 71 9.59 7.62 29.70
CA ALA A 71 10.02 9.00 29.51
C ALA A 71 8.98 9.84 28.73
N VAL A 72 7.90 9.23 28.24
CA VAL A 72 6.77 9.97 27.66
C VAL A 72 6.16 10.88 28.74
N PRO A 73 6.11 12.21 28.52
CA PRO A 73 5.85 13.17 29.61
C PRO A 73 4.37 13.42 29.93
N ASP A 74 3.46 13.13 28.99
CA ASP A 74 2.03 13.44 29.12
C ASP A 74 1.15 12.58 28.19
N ASP A 75 -0.17 12.72 28.31
CA ASP A 75 -1.20 12.01 27.55
C ASP A 75 -1.78 12.80 26.37
N GLN A 76 -1.13 13.90 25.95
CA GLN A 76 -1.63 14.73 24.86
C GLN A 76 -1.25 14.20 23.47
N GLY A 77 -0.52 13.08 23.40
CA GLY A 77 -0.25 12.38 22.15
C GLY A 77 0.85 13.00 21.28
N GLY A 78 1.18 12.31 20.18
CA GLY A 78 2.19 12.74 19.20
C GLY A 78 3.64 12.52 19.64
N HIS A 79 3.86 11.72 20.67
CA HIS A 79 5.20 11.33 21.13
C HIS A 79 5.78 10.23 20.23
N ILE A 80 7.10 10.20 20.08
CA ILE A 80 7.82 9.20 19.28
C ILE A 80 8.93 8.57 20.12
N VAL A 81 8.92 7.24 20.24
CA VAL A 81 10.01 6.44 20.81
C VAL A 81 10.72 5.72 19.67
N ILE A 82 11.97 6.10 19.39
CA ILE A 82 12.79 5.58 18.28
C ILE A 82 13.83 4.62 18.84
N ILE A 83 13.86 3.40 18.33
CA ILE A 83 14.71 2.33 18.84
C ILE A 83 15.77 1.96 17.81
N ARG A 84 17.05 1.97 18.21
CA ARG A 84 18.15 1.51 17.37
C ARG A 84 18.08 -0.01 17.18
N PRO A 85 18.34 -0.54 15.95
CA PRO A 85 18.49 -1.98 15.71
C PRO A 85 19.45 -2.65 16.70
N ASP A 86 18.93 -3.62 17.45
CA ASP A 86 19.61 -4.47 18.43
C ASP A 86 18.60 -5.51 18.97
N ALA A 87 19.05 -6.42 19.85
CA ALA A 87 18.18 -7.31 20.62
C ALA A 87 18.04 -6.81 22.06
N TYR A 88 16.82 -6.49 22.48
CA TYR A 88 16.47 -5.97 23.81
C TYR A 88 15.80 -7.10 24.61
N PRO A 89 16.46 -7.63 25.66
CA PRO A 89 15.94 -8.70 26.50
C PRO A 89 14.90 -8.15 27.50
N GLU A 90 13.77 -7.68 26.97
CA GLU A 90 12.73 -6.98 27.72
C GLU A 90 11.36 -7.62 27.52
N ALA A 91 10.50 -7.44 28.51
CA ALA A 91 9.15 -7.97 28.55
C ALA A 91 8.30 -7.12 29.50
N ASN A 92 6.98 -7.32 29.42
CA ASN A 92 5.97 -6.61 30.19
C ASN A 92 6.15 -5.09 30.11
N LEU A 93 6.42 -4.61 28.90
CA LEU A 93 6.61 -3.20 28.60
C LEU A 93 5.29 -2.44 28.71
N TYR A 94 5.35 -1.23 29.24
CA TYR A 94 4.20 -0.34 29.29
C TYR A 94 4.64 1.13 29.26
N PRO A 95 3.88 2.02 28.58
CA PRO A 95 4.11 3.45 28.64
C PRO A 95 3.52 4.06 29.91
N SER A 96 3.91 5.31 30.20
CA SER A 96 3.28 6.10 31.27
C SER A 96 1.93 6.67 30.84
N PHE A 97 1.72 6.89 29.54
CA PHE A 97 0.53 7.54 28.99
C PHE A 97 0.07 6.93 27.67
N LYS A 98 -1.24 6.98 27.44
CA LYS A 98 -1.88 6.66 26.15
C LYS A 98 -1.68 7.80 25.13
N GLY A 99 -1.99 7.53 23.87
CA GLY A 99 -2.08 8.58 22.84
C GLY A 99 -3.37 9.40 22.95
N ALA A 100 -3.48 10.44 22.13
CA ALA A 100 -4.67 11.30 22.06
C ALA A 100 -5.38 11.16 20.71
N ALA A 101 -6.68 11.43 20.67
CA ALA A 101 -7.45 11.41 19.43
C ALA A 101 -6.84 12.37 18.41
N GLY A 102 -6.58 11.89 17.19
CA GLY A 102 -5.89 12.66 16.15
C GLY A 102 -4.40 12.95 16.43
N SER A 103 -3.80 12.39 17.47
CA SER A 103 -2.37 12.53 17.80
C SER A 103 -1.89 11.28 18.53
N TYR A 104 -1.65 10.22 17.77
CA TYR A 104 -1.23 8.94 18.33
C TYR A 104 0.22 9.02 18.78
N ASN A 105 0.61 8.14 19.70
CA ASN A 105 2.02 7.93 20.02
C ASN A 105 2.60 6.89 19.08
N LEU A 106 3.91 6.97 18.80
CA LEU A 106 4.62 6.04 17.92
C LEU A 106 5.79 5.40 18.67
N ILE A 107 5.90 4.08 18.60
CA ILE A 107 7.12 3.33 18.89
C ILE A 107 7.61 2.69 17.59
N VAL A 108 8.85 3.00 17.20
CA VAL A 108 9.39 2.63 15.89
C VAL A 108 10.83 2.13 15.97
N GLY A 109 11.11 1.03 15.27
CA GLY A 109 12.48 0.58 15.02
C GLY A 109 13.13 1.31 13.83
N ASP A 110 14.36 1.80 14.02
CA ASP A 110 15.17 2.42 12.96
C ASP A 110 15.83 1.37 12.05
N THR A 111 15.03 0.46 11.50
CA THR A 111 15.52 -0.75 10.81
C THR A 111 16.29 -0.45 9.51
N ALA A 112 15.98 0.66 8.86
CA ALA A 112 16.65 1.15 7.65
C ALA A 112 17.65 2.29 7.92
N GLY A 113 17.86 2.70 9.18
CA GLY A 113 18.78 3.79 9.53
C GLY A 113 18.27 5.20 9.20
N LEU A 114 16.99 5.36 8.84
CA LEU A 114 16.36 6.62 8.44
C LEU A 114 16.26 7.64 9.59
N TYR A 115 16.26 7.19 10.84
CA TYR A 115 16.24 8.05 12.03
C TYR A 115 17.65 8.34 12.58
N GLY A 116 18.70 7.93 11.88
CA GLY A 116 20.08 8.30 12.18
C GLY A 116 20.74 7.50 13.29
N SER A 117 20.26 6.28 13.60
CA SER A 117 20.86 5.42 14.63
C SER A 117 22.26 4.89 14.31
N GLY A 118 22.70 5.05 13.05
CA GLY A 118 23.96 4.51 12.55
C GLY A 118 23.97 2.99 12.40
N ALA A 119 22.79 2.34 12.40
CA ALA A 119 22.64 0.91 12.18
C ALA A 119 21.43 0.60 11.28
N SER A 120 21.48 -0.56 10.63
CA SER A 120 20.37 -1.18 9.91
C SER A 120 20.21 -2.62 10.40
N GLY A 121 18.99 -3.12 10.44
CA GLY A 121 18.69 -4.47 10.94
C GLY A 121 17.36 -4.51 11.67
N GLN A 122 17.15 -5.53 12.50
CA GLN A 122 15.92 -5.68 13.28
C GLN A 122 16.05 -5.05 14.67
N VAL A 123 14.94 -4.52 15.18
CA VAL A 123 14.76 -4.24 16.61
C VAL A 123 14.01 -5.44 17.20
N ILE A 124 14.74 -6.28 17.93
CA ILE A 124 14.20 -7.52 18.50
C ILE A 124 13.88 -7.27 19.97
N ILE A 125 12.61 -7.41 20.35
CA ILE A 125 12.14 -7.47 21.73
C ILE A 125 12.06 -8.96 22.08
N ASP A 126 13.04 -9.45 22.81
CA ASP A 126 13.12 -10.85 23.22
C ASP A 126 12.72 -11.01 24.68
N SER A 127 11.48 -11.45 24.89
CA SER A 127 10.92 -11.69 26.21
C SER A 127 11.35 -13.04 26.82
N GLY A 128 12.11 -13.86 26.09
CA GLY A 128 12.55 -15.18 26.53
C GLY A 128 13.84 -15.18 27.35
N ALA A 129 14.56 -14.05 27.39
CA ALA A 129 15.85 -13.95 28.07
C ALA A 129 15.95 -12.79 29.08
N PRO A 130 14.93 -12.50 29.91
CA PRO A 130 15.10 -11.49 30.96
C PRO A 130 16.13 -11.98 31.98
N ASP A 131 16.86 -11.03 32.60
CA ASP A 131 17.78 -11.28 33.73
C ASP A 131 17.07 -11.80 35.01
N ASN A 132 15.76 -12.04 34.92
CA ASN A 132 14.88 -12.39 36.02
C ASN A 132 14.41 -13.84 35.93
N ILE A 133 14.28 -14.48 37.09
CA ILE A 133 13.63 -15.77 37.19
C ILE A 133 12.11 -15.60 37.17
N ILE A 134 11.45 -16.30 36.24
CA ILE A 134 9.98 -16.32 36.12
C ILE A 134 9.46 -17.69 36.57
N ARG A 135 8.37 -17.66 37.33
CA ARG A 135 7.62 -18.82 37.79
C ARG A 135 6.13 -18.61 37.57
N THR A 136 5.39 -19.70 37.66
CA THR A 136 3.93 -19.67 37.73
C THR A 136 3.48 -19.30 39.15
N ASN A 137 2.50 -18.41 39.27
CA ASN A 137 1.83 -18.06 40.51
C ASN A 137 0.57 -18.92 40.70
N PRO A 138 0.61 -19.98 41.52
CA PRO A 138 -0.54 -20.86 41.73
C PRO A 138 -1.67 -20.22 42.54
N ASN A 139 -1.41 -19.07 43.17
CA ASN A 139 -2.38 -18.34 44.00
C ASN A 139 -2.98 -17.14 43.27
N ALA A 140 -2.83 -17.08 41.94
CA ALA A 140 -3.41 -16.01 41.16
C ALA A 140 -4.94 -15.94 41.39
N PRO A 141 -5.53 -14.73 41.45
CA PRO A 141 -6.98 -14.57 41.65
C PRO A 141 -7.81 -15.00 40.43
N THR A 142 -7.14 -15.43 39.36
CA THR A 142 -7.72 -15.91 38.09
C THR A 142 -7.85 -17.43 38.07
N GLY A 143 -8.73 -17.95 37.21
CA GLY A 143 -8.88 -19.39 36.99
C GLY A 143 -7.64 -20.07 36.38
N ASN A 144 -6.75 -19.28 35.77
CA ASN A 144 -5.47 -19.73 35.23
C ASN A 144 -4.30 -19.18 36.09
N PRO A 145 -3.23 -19.97 36.30
CA PRO A 145 -2.03 -19.49 36.99
C PRO A 145 -1.28 -18.41 36.19
N THR A 146 -1.05 -17.23 36.77
CA THR A 146 -0.31 -16.12 36.12
C THR A 146 1.21 -16.26 36.30
N TRP A 147 2.01 -15.35 35.72
CA TRP A 147 3.44 -15.25 36.05
C TRP A 147 3.70 -14.55 37.39
N MET A 148 4.85 -14.86 38.00
CA MET A 148 5.51 -14.06 39.04
C MET A 148 7.01 -14.02 38.77
N VAL A 149 7.63 -12.86 39.02
CA VAL A 149 9.09 -12.69 39.02
C VAL A 149 9.59 -12.93 40.44
N THR A 150 10.64 -13.71 40.59
CA THR A 150 11.29 -13.93 41.89
C THR A 150 12.41 -12.90 42.12
N ASP A 151 12.88 -12.77 43.36
CA ASP A 151 13.98 -11.86 43.72
C ASP A 151 15.37 -12.37 43.26
N GLU A 152 15.42 -13.56 42.66
CA GLU A 152 16.66 -14.20 42.19
C GLU A 152 16.94 -13.88 40.72
N LYS A 153 18.21 -13.68 40.37
CA LYS A 153 18.63 -13.50 38.98
C LYS A 153 18.70 -14.83 38.24
N SER A 154 18.30 -14.82 36.97
CA SER A 154 18.36 -16.02 36.13
C SER A 154 19.81 -16.47 35.94
N SER A 155 20.06 -17.78 36.08
CA SER A 155 21.33 -18.39 35.67
C SER A 155 21.27 -18.77 34.18
N PRO A 156 22.41 -18.95 33.49
CA PRO A 156 22.42 -19.40 32.10
C PRO A 156 21.67 -20.71 31.84
N ASP A 157 21.57 -21.59 32.84
CA ASP A 157 20.82 -22.85 32.74
C ASP A 157 19.29 -22.65 32.68
N GLU A 158 18.81 -21.46 33.05
CA GLU A 158 17.41 -21.08 32.93
C GLU A 158 17.13 -20.18 31.72
N TRP A 159 18.11 -19.89 30.84
CA TRP A 159 17.86 -19.11 29.63
C TRP A 159 17.10 -19.92 28.57
N GLY A 160 16.24 -19.25 27.80
CA GLY A 160 15.41 -19.86 26.75
C GLY A 160 13.94 -19.53 26.91
N LEU A 161 13.13 -19.91 25.93
CA LEU A 161 11.71 -19.53 25.78
C LEU A 161 10.94 -19.56 27.12
N LYS A 162 10.43 -18.39 27.53
CA LYS A 162 9.62 -18.21 28.73
C LYS A 162 8.17 -18.05 28.33
N SER A 163 7.47 -19.18 28.32
CA SER A 163 6.05 -19.20 28.00
C SER A 163 5.22 -19.46 29.24
N VAL A 164 4.90 -18.38 29.92
CA VAL A 164 4.04 -18.38 31.10
C VAL A 164 2.88 -17.47 30.80
N ASP A 165 1.67 -17.89 31.16
CA ASP A 165 0.46 -17.09 30.93
C ASP A 165 0.65 -15.64 31.41
N TRP A 166 0.20 -14.68 30.61
CA TRP A 166 0.38 -13.23 30.81
C TRP A 166 1.81 -12.68 30.62
N TRP A 167 2.80 -13.50 30.24
CA TRP A 167 4.18 -13.05 29.98
C TRP A 167 4.38 -12.69 28.51
N GLY A 168 4.54 -11.41 28.19
CA GLY A 168 4.63 -10.90 26.81
C GLY A 168 5.57 -9.71 26.66
N PRO A 169 5.74 -9.19 25.43
CA PRO A 169 6.40 -7.91 25.17
C PRO A 169 5.71 -6.77 25.89
N TRP A 170 4.37 -6.75 25.88
CA TRP A 170 3.55 -5.75 26.56
C TRP A 170 3.08 -6.27 27.92
N LYS A 171 2.95 -5.35 28.89
CA LYS A 171 2.52 -5.71 30.24
C LYS A 171 1.11 -6.28 30.22
N CYS A 172 1.00 -7.52 30.68
CA CYS A 172 -0.28 -8.21 30.82
C CYS A 172 -0.38 -8.72 32.25
N ALA A 173 -1.42 -8.30 32.97
CA ALA A 173 -1.76 -8.84 34.28
C ALA A 173 -3.26 -8.66 34.56
N PRO A 174 -3.88 -9.49 35.42
CA PRO A 174 -5.30 -9.35 35.75
C PRO A 174 -5.68 -7.96 36.28
N GLU A 175 -4.75 -7.31 36.99
CA GLU A 175 -4.90 -5.97 37.57
C GLU A 175 -4.32 -4.83 36.70
N PHE A 176 -3.77 -5.14 35.53
CA PHE A 176 -3.18 -4.15 34.62
C PHE A 176 -3.75 -4.30 33.21
N SER A 177 -4.47 -3.28 32.75
CA SER A 177 -5.05 -3.27 31.41
C SER A 177 -4.13 -2.65 30.37
N GLY A 178 -4.06 -3.31 29.22
CA GLY A 178 -3.45 -2.79 28.00
C GLY A 178 -4.14 -1.54 27.44
N ILE A 179 -5.21 -1.04 28.05
CA ILE A 179 -5.86 0.24 27.70
C ILE A 179 -4.88 1.43 27.71
N ILE A 180 -3.78 1.33 28.46
CA ILE A 180 -2.70 2.34 28.45
C ILE A 180 -2.00 2.44 27.08
N LEU A 181 -2.12 1.42 26.23
CA LEU A 181 -1.61 1.38 24.85
C LEU A 181 -2.62 1.96 23.84
N ASP A 182 -3.75 2.50 24.29
CA ASP A 182 -4.73 3.11 23.38
C ASP A 182 -4.08 4.24 22.57
N ARG A 183 -4.37 4.26 21.27
CA ARG A 183 -3.83 5.22 20.29
C ARG A 183 -2.30 5.20 20.22
N TRP A 184 -1.73 4.00 20.23
CA TRP A 184 -0.33 3.77 19.88
C TRP A 184 -0.16 3.13 18.50
N ILE A 185 0.92 3.51 17.82
CA ILE A 185 1.42 2.91 16.60
C ILE A 185 2.70 2.14 16.94
N PHE A 186 2.73 0.85 16.62
CA PHE A 186 3.91 -0.01 16.73
C PHE A 186 4.44 -0.28 15.33
N ARG A 187 5.70 0.09 15.04
CA ARG A 187 6.26 -0.03 13.69
C ARG A 187 7.66 -0.62 13.66
N ASN A 188 7.91 -1.51 12.71
CA ASN A 188 9.23 -2.11 12.47
C ASN A 188 9.81 -2.84 13.69
N LEU A 189 8.97 -3.53 14.46
CA LEU A 189 9.37 -4.26 15.66
C LEU A 189 9.31 -5.77 15.42
N TYR A 190 10.23 -6.50 16.05
CA TYR A 190 10.23 -7.95 16.08
C TYR A 190 10.05 -8.39 17.53
N ALA A 191 8.92 -9.00 17.89
CA ALA A 191 8.63 -9.41 19.26
C ALA A 191 8.54 -10.94 19.39
N THR A 192 9.29 -11.51 20.33
CA THR A 192 9.40 -12.98 20.48
C THR A 192 9.74 -13.43 21.90
N GLY A 193 9.84 -14.73 22.11
CA GLY A 193 10.32 -15.33 23.36
C GLY A 193 9.27 -15.39 24.48
N SER A 194 7.99 -15.18 24.16
CA SER A 194 6.90 -15.00 25.11
C SER A 194 5.70 -15.92 24.88
N GLU A 195 4.73 -15.82 25.79
CA GLU A 195 3.38 -16.37 25.64
C GLU A 195 2.63 -15.75 24.46
N GLY A 196 2.49 -14.42 24.46
CA GLY A 196 1.92 -13.65 23.35
C GLY A 196 2.99 -12.77 22.71
N GLY A 197 3.03 -12.70 21.38
CA GLY A 197 3.90 -11.79 20.62
C GLY A 197 3.37 -10.35 20.68
N MET A 198 3.00 -9.77 19.54
CA MET A 198 2.41 -8.42 19.46
C MET A 198 0.94 -8.43 19.95
N GLY A 199 0.73 -8.68 21.24
CA GLY A 199 -0.58 -8.94 21.84
C GLY A 199 -0.99 -7.96 22.94
N VAL A 200 -2.23 -7.46 22.89
CA VAL A 200 -2.80 -6.57 23.92
C VAL A 200 -4.08 -7.17 24.51
N ASP A 201 -4.19 -7.18 25.83
CA ASP A 201 -5.42 -7.52 26.57
C ASP A 201 -5.87 -6.34 27.42
N ILE A 202 -7.15 -5.99 27.32
CA ILE A 202 -7.79 -4.89 28.05
C ILE A 202 -8.29 -5.33 29.45
N THR A 203 -8.11 -6.58 29.86
CA THR A 203 -8.19 -7.12 31.24
C THR A 203 -9.24 -6.47 32.18
N ASN A 204 -8.81 -5.75 33.22
CA ASN A 204 -9.67 -5.13 34.23
C ASN A 204 -10.45 -3.91 33.72
N ALA A 205 -10.16 -3.44 32.52
CA ALA A 205 -10.91 -2.41 31.80
C ALA A 205 -11.66 -3.00 30.60
N LYS A 206 -11.94 -4.31 30.59
CA LYS A 206 -12.63 -4.95 29.45
C LYS A 206 -13.92 -4.22 29.07
N GLY A 207 -14.19 -4.15 27.77
CA GLY A 207 -15.32 -3.43 27.19
C GLY A 207 -15.05 -1.94 26.93
N GLU A 208 -13.88 -1.42 27.31
CA GLU A 208 -13.46 -0.09 26.88
C GLU A 208 -13.19 -0.06 25.37
N GLU A 209 -13.44 1.09 24.75
CA GLU A 209 -13.06 1.33 23.36
C GLU A 209 -11.54 1.43 23.24
N PHE A 210 -10.97 0.80 22.21
CA PHE A 210 -9.52 0.71 22.06
C PHE A 210 -9.09 0.80 20.60
N THR A 211 -7.91 1.39 20.40
CA THR A 211 -7.27 1.50 19.09
C THR A 211 -5.77 1.27 19.20
N ILE A 212 -5.22 0.42 18.33
CA ILE A 212 -3.78 0.35 18.04
C ILE A 212 -3.57 0.16 16.55
N ILE A 213 -2.40 0.58 16.08
CA ILE A 213 -1.92 0.27 14.73
C ILE A 213 -0.61 -0.48 14.88
N THR A 214 -0.54 -1.68 14.33
CA THR A 214 0.69 -2.48 14.28
C THR A 214 1.09 -2.63 12.81
N GLU A 215 2.24 -2.08 12.45
CA GLU A 215 2.70 -1.95 11.06
C GLU A 215 4.10 -2.54 10.86
N ASN A 216 4.25 -3.37 9.84
CA ASN A 216 5.55 -3.98 9.49
C ASN A 216 6.23 -4.64 10.70
N CYS A 217 5.46 -5.36 11.51
CA CYS A 217 5.94 -6.03 12.71
C CYS A 217 5.97 -7.55 12.53
N VAL A 218 6.89 -8.19 13.25
CA VAL A 218 6.93 -9.63 13.41
C VAL A 218 6.55 -9.95 14.86
N GLY A 219 5.63 -10.89 15.04
CA GLY A 219 5.25 -11.37 16.37
C GLY A 219 5.25 -12.89 16.42
N ILE A 220 5.99 -13.45 17.37
CA ILE A 220 6.08 -14.90 17.57
C ILE A 220 5.83 -15.20 19.05
N GLY A 221 4.75 -15.93 19.36
CA GLY A 221 4.43 -16.34 20.72
C GLY A 221 4.03 -17.81 20.79
N ARG A 222 4.08 -18.40 21.99
CA ARG A 222 3.54 -19.75 22.21
C ARG A 222 2.04 -19.79 21.98
N PHE A 223 1.27 -18.92 22.62
CA PHE A 223 -0.18 -18.83 22.49
C PHE A 223 -0.56 -18.13 21.19
N ALA A 224 -0.02 -16.92 20.94
CA ALA A 224 -0.31 -16.16 19.73
C ALA A 224 0.86 -15.27 19.30
N GLY A 225 1.04 -15.10 17.99
CA GLY A 225 2.02 -14.17 17.43
C GLY A 225 1.55 -12.71 17.47
N GLY A 226 0.24 -12.49 17.32
CA GLY A 226 -0.41 -11.19 17.52
C GLY A 226 -1.76 -11.37 18.21
N ALA A 227 -2.19 -10.40 19.01
CA ALA A 227 -3.47 -10.52 19.69
C ALA A 227 -4.11 -9.18 20.04
N VAL A 228 -5.43 -9.14 20.05
CA VAL A 228 -6.20 -8.04 20.63
C VAL A 228 -7.48 -8.58 21.24
N MET A 229 -7.67 -8.34 22.53
CA MET A 229 -8.79 -8.92 23.24
C MET A 229 -9.33 -8.01 24.34
N GLY A 230 -10.62 -8.15 24.60
CA GLY A 230 -11.29 -7.49 25.71
C GLY A 230 -11.72 -6.06 25.43
N HIS A 231 -11.68 -5.58 24.18
CA HIS A 231 -12.14 -4.25 23.83
C HIS A 231 -13.49 -4.25 23.10
N SER A 232 -14.13 -3.09 23.10
CA SER A 232 -15.19 -2.78 22.14
C SER A 232 -14.60 -2.04 20.93
N ALA A 233 -15.14 -2.31 19.74
CA ALA A 233 -14.71 -1.64 18.52
C ALA A 233 -15.02 -0.13 18.58
N ARG A 234 -14.05 0.70 18.15
CA ARG A 234 -14.21 2.16 18.07
C ARG A 234 -14.43 2.61 16.61
N PRO A 235 -15.63 3.07 16.22
CA PRO A 235 -15.87 3.57 14.87
C PRO A 235 -14.95 4.75 14.53
N GLY A 236 -14.30 4.71 13.36
CA GLY A 236 -13.40 5.76 12.90
C GLY A 236 -11.95 5.68 13.40
N GLU A 237 -11.68 4.91 14.45
CA GLU A 237 -10.34 4.68 15.00
C GLU A 237 -10.11 3.16 15.17
N PRO A 238 -9.95 2.40 14.07
CA PRO A 238 -9.95 0.94 14.11
C PRO A 238 -8.64 0.36 14.66
N VAL A 239 -8.71 -0.84 15.24
CA VAL A 239 -7.52 -1.66 15.48
C VAL A 239 -7.04 -2.26 14.15
N ILE A 240 -5.79 -1.97 13.79
CA ILE A 240 -5.19 -2.39 12.52
C ILE A 240 -3.89 -3.16 12.77
N PHE A 241 -3.76 -4.28 12.06
CA PHE A 241 -2.51 -4.98 11.83
C PHE A 241 -2.22 -4.93 10.33
N LYS A 242 -1.09 -4.37 9.93
CA LYS A 242 -0.77 -4.12 8.52
C LYS A 242 0.66 -4.56 8.21
N ASP A 243 0.84 -5.26 7.11
CA ASP A 243 2.15 -5.75 6.64
C ASP A 243 2.88 -6.59 7.72
N CYS A 244 2.14 -7.33 8.53
CA CYS A 244 2.69 -8.05 9.67
C CYS A 244 2.85 -9.56 9.43
N TYR A 245 3.81 -10.16 10.12
CA TYR A 245 4.00 -11.61 10.19
C TYR A 245 3.74 -12.09 11.61
N PHE A 246 2.73 -12.95 11.79
CA PHE A 246 2.40 -13.52 13.09
C PHE A 246 2.50 -15.04 13.05
N ALA A 247 3.27 -15.59 14.00
CA ALA A 247 3.41 -17.02 14.16
C ALA A 247 3.10 -17.45 15.59
N ASN A 248 2.45 -18.61 15.69
CA ASN A 248 2.20 -19.30 16.93
C ASN A 248 3.00 -20.60 16.97
N LEU A 249 3.59 -20.90 18.13
CA LEU A 249 4.50 -22.03 18.32
C LEU A 249 3.83 -23.28 18.91
N ASP A 250 2.57 -23.19 19.30
CA ASP A 250 1.85 -24.23 20.04
C ASP A 250 0.46 -24.48 19.44
N TRP A 251 -0.16 -25.57 19.83
CA TRP A 251 -1.48 -26.03 19.38
C TRP A 251 -2.41 -26.37 20.55
N TRP A 252 -1.91 -26.24 21.79
CA TRP A 252 -2.69 -26.53 22.98
C TRP A 252 -3.57 -25.35 23.40
N GLY A 253 -4.85 -25.65 23.66
CA GLY A 253 -5.83 -24.68 24.16
C GLY A 253 -6.35 -23.76 23.06
N ASP A 254 -6.49 -22.49 23.40
CA ASP A 254 -6.94 -21.41 22.52
C ASP A 254 -5.75 -20.75 21.79
N ALA A 255 -4.77 -21.54 21.38
CA ALA A 255 -3.59 -21.04 20.67
C ALA A 255 -3.87 -20.89 19.17
N GLY A 256 -3.36 -19.82 18.56
CA GLY A 256 -3.50 -19.55 17.14
C GLY A 256 -2.55 -18.46 16.67
N ALA A 257 -2.29 -18.33 15.36
CA ALA A 257 -1.32 -17.32 14.88
C ALA A 257 -1.70 -15.91 15.34
N VAL A 258 -3.01 -15.63 15.32
CA VAL A 258 -3.59 -14.48 16.01
C VAL A 258 -4.75 -14.90 16.90
N TYR A 259 -4.94 -14.16 18.00
CA TYR A 259 -6.09 -14.28 18.87
C TYR A 259 -6.90 -12.98 18.88
N VAL A 260 -8.20 -13.05 18.62
CA VAL A 260 -9.08 -11.88 18.64
C VAL A 260 -10.32 -12.16 19.49
N ARG A 261 -10.65 -11.23 20.40
CA ARG A 261 -11.89 -11.28 21.18
C ARG A 261 -12.48 -9.88 21.35
N GLY A 262 -13.65 -9.67 20.75
CA GLY A 262 -14.46 -8.49 20.98
C GLY A 262 -15.37 -8.63 22.20
N GLU A 263 -15.66 -7.51 22.86
CA GLU A 263 -16.65 -7.40 23.93
C GLU A 263 -17.92 -6.72 23.40
N GLY A 264 -19.08 -7.33 23.67
CA GLY A 264 -20.38 -6.78 23.31
C GLY A 264 -21.44 -7.86 23.05
N GLU A 265 -22.70 -7.56 23.35
CA GLU A 265 -23.81 -8.52 23.17
C GLU A 265 -24.27 -8.64 21.71
N THR A 266 -24.00 -7.63 20.89
CA THR A 266 -24.46 -7.54 19.49
C THR A 266 -23.29 -7.44 18.51
N MET A 267 -23.43 -8.04 17.33
CA MET A 267 -22.43 -7.96 16.26
C MET A 267 -22.26 -6.51 15.81
N PRO A 268 -21.05 -5.91 15.91
CA PRO A 268 -20.85 -4.52 15.53
C PRO A 268 -20.77 -4.35 14.02
N ASP A 269 -21.06 -3.14 13.55
CA ASP A 269 -20.86 -2.78 12.13
C ASP A 269 -19.37 -2.72 11.78
N THR A 270 -18.57 -2.16 12.69
CA THR A 270 -17.12 -2.01 12.54
C THR A 270 -16.38 -3.24 13.06
N PRO A 271 -15.38 -3.78 12.35
CA PRO A 271 -14.56 -4.88 12.86
C PRO A 271 -13.85 -4.52 14.17
N HIS A 272 -13.73 -5.49 15.06
CA HIS A 272 -12.88 -5.38 16.25
C HIS A 272 -11.39 -5.34 15.89
N ALA A 273 -10.99 -6.02 14.81
CA ALA A 273 -9.65 -5.98 14.26
C ALA A 273 -9.68 -6.10 12.74
N THR A 274 -8.78 -5.37 12.07
CA THR A 274 -8.55 -5.47 10.63
C THR A 274 -7.10 -5.84 10.35
N PHE A 275 -6.91 -6.92 9.60
CA PHE A 275 -5.61 -7.40 9.14
C PHE A 275 -5.47 -7.08 7.65
N ILE A 276 -4.37 -6.42 7.28
CA ILE A 276 -4.09 -5.99 5.90
C ILE A 276 -2.72 -6.51 5.50
N ASN A 277 -2.65 -7.29 4.43
CA ASN A 277 -1.39 -7.83 3.91
C ASN A 277 -0.57 -8.59 4.98
N CYS A 278 -1.25 -9.35 5.84
CA CYS A 278 -0.61 -10.10 6.92
C CYS A 278 -0.41 -11.57 6.54
N THR A 279 0.65 -12.17 7.08
CA THR A 279 0.90 -13.61 7.01
C THR A 279 0.75 -14.21 8.40
N LEU A 280 -0.22 -15.12 8.56
CA LEU A 280 -0.62 -15.73 9.82
C LEU A 280 -0.32 -17.23 9.79
N VAL A 281 0.52 -17.70 10.69
CA VAL A 281 1.07 -19.06 10.68
C VAL A 281 0.86 -19.76 12.01
N SER A 282 0.25 -20.95 11.96
CA SER A 282 0.10 -21.80 13.15
C SER A 282 0.15 -23.29 12.81
N PRO A 283 0.61 -24.15 13.74
CA PRO A 283 0.40 -25.58 13.65
C PRO A 283 -1.09 -25.98 13.58
N ASP A 284 -2.00 -25.32 14.30
CA ASP A 284 -3.39 -25.80 14.46
C ASP A 284 -4.48 -24.89 13.88
N ASN A 285 -4.37 -23.57 14.05
CA ASN A 285 -5.33 -22.61 13.50
C ASN A 285 -4.70 -21.23 13.31
N ALA A 286 -4.94 -20.61 12.16
CA ALA A 286 -4.37 -19.28 11.88
C ALA A 286 -5.05 -18.18 12.71
N VAL A 287 -6.32 -18.36 13.05
CA VAL A 287 -7.09 -17.38 13.82
C VAL A 287 -7.86 -18.12 14.90
N GLN A 288 -7.59 -17.77 16.16
CA GLN A 288 -8.38 -18.20 17.30
C GLN A 288 -9.33 -17.07 17.74
N VAL A 289 -10.57 -17.44 18.04
CA VAL A 289 -11.60 -16.51 18.55
C VAL A 289 -12.25 -17.04 19.82
N GLY A 290 -12.14 -16.25 20.88
CA GLY A 290 -12.80 -16.50 22.15
C GLY A 290 -12.29 -17.74 22.88
N PHE A 291 -12.95 -18.06 23.99
CA PHE A 291 -12.66 -19.21 24.83
C PHE A 291 -13.97 -19.87 25.32
N PRO A 292 -13.93 -21.13 25.74
CA PRO A 292 -15.11 -21.83 26.25
C PRO A 292 -15.86 -21.08 27.35
N GLY A 293 -17.13 -20.74 27.10
CA GLY A 293 -18.02 -20.10 28.08
C GLY A 293 -18.13 -18.58 27.95
N PHE A 294 -17.37 -17.96 27.05
CA PHE A 294 -17.57 -16.56 26.65
C PHE A 294 -18.79 -16.42 25.71
N GLN A 295 -19.47 -15.26 25.75
CA GLN A 295 -20.67 -14.97 24.94
C GLN A 295 -20.68 -13.54 24.40
N GLY A 296 -19.54 -13.05 23.90
CA GLY A 296 -19.42 -11.75 23.23
C GLY A 296 -19.27 -11.86 21.72
N CYS A 297 -19.85 -10.92 20.99
CA CYS A 297 -19.75 -10.85 19.53
C CYS A 297 -18.37 -10.35 19.09
N THR A 298 -17.76 -11.03 18.13
CA THR A 298 -16.48 -10.67 17.51
C THR A 298 -16.65 -10.55 15.99
N LYS A 299 -16.12 -9.45 15.42
CA LYS A 299 -16.09 -9.20 13.98
C LYS A 299 -14.67 -8.93 13.55
N ILE A 300 -14.18 -9.60 12.51
CA ILE A 300 -12.80 -9.49 12.03
C ILE A 300 -12.80 -9.26 10.53
N LYS A 301 -11.89 -8.41 10.03
CA LYS A 301 -11.67 -8.25 8.59
C LYS A 301 -10.25 -8.68 8.22
N PHE A 302 -10.13 -9.47 7.16
CA PHE A 302 -8.87 -9.82 6.51
C PHE A 302 -8.86 -9.28 5.08
N GLN A 303 -7.80 -8.56 4.72
CA GLN A 303 -7.57 -8.03 3.37
C GLN A 303 -6.18 -8.43 2.89
N ASN A 304 -6.08 -9.08 1.72
CA ASN A 304 -4.82 -9.54 1.15
C ASN A 304 -3.99 -10.41 2.10
N CYS A 305 -4.63 -11.19 2.97
CA CYS A 305 -3.95 -11.97 4.01
C CYS A 305 -3.70 -13.43 3.59
N ARG A 306 -2.65 -14.01 4.15
CA ARG A 306 -2.30 -15.43 4.03
C ARG A 306 -2.54 -16.10 5.38
N LEU A 307 -3.54 -16.97 5.46
CA LEU A 307 -3.92 -17.66 6.70
C LEU A 307 -3.51 -19.13 6.59
N ILE A 308 -2.49 -19.53 7.34
CA ILE A 308 -1.74 -20.75 7.08
C ILE A 308 -1.74 -21.63 8.33
N THR A 309 -2.42 -22.76 8.22
CA THR A 309 -2.45 -23.84 9.20
C THR A 309 -1.65 -25.02 8.66
N MET A 310 -0.62 -25.42 9.42
CA MET A 310 0.37 -26.39 8.95
C MET A 310 -0.06 -27.86 9.12
N ASN A 311 -1.05 -28.13 9.98
CA ASN A 311 -1.55 -29.48 10.23
C ASN A 311 -2.60 -29.92 9.19
N PHE A 312 -2.22 -30.88 8.33
CA PHE A 312 -3.07 -31.54 7.32
C PHE A 312 -3.36 -33.02 7.64
N SER A 313 -3.25 -33.42 8.91
CA SER A 313 -3.26 -34.82 9.39
C SER A 313 -4.09 -35.81 8.55
N GLN A 314 -3.42 -36.84 8.00
CA GLN A 314 -4.01 -37.93 7.21
C GLN A 314 -3.07 -39.15 7.09
N PRO A 315 -3.58 -40.38 6.84
CA PRO A 315 -4.99 -40.81 6.88
C PRO A 315 -5.51 -41.08 8.31
N HIS A 316 -4.60 -41.05 9.29
CA HIS A 316 -4.83 -41.14 10.73
C HIS A 316 -4.05 -40.00 11.41
N GLY A 317 -4.61 -39.38 12.45
CA GLY A 317 -4.02 -38.25 13.17
C GLY A 317 -5.08 -37.40 13.86
N THR A 318 -4.66 -36.26 14.42
CA THR A 318 -5.57 -35.25 15.00
C THR A 318 -5.71 -34.11 14.02
N PRO A 319 -6.84 -33.98 13.29
CA PRO A 319 -7.08 -32.86 12.38
C PRO A 319 -6.94 -31.53 13.09
N SER A 320 -6.54 -30.51 12.33
CA SER A 320 -6.46 -29.15 12.86
C SER A 320 -7.85 -28.64 13.23
N SER A 321 -7.93 -27.74 14.21
CA SER A 321 -9.20 -27.17 14.67
C SER A 321 -9.93 -26.42 13.56
N GLY A 322 -9.19 -25.85 12.61
CA GLY A 322 -9.64 -25.17 11.40
C GLY A 322 -8.71 -24.00 11.09
N VAL A 323 -8.68 -23.46 9.87
CA VAL A 323 -7.92 -22.22 9.61
C VAL A 323 -8.41 -21.10 10.51
N ILE A 324 -9.74 -21.02 10.68
CA ILE A 324 -10.40 -20.23 11.71
C ILE A 324 -10.94 -21.20 12.77
N SER A 325 -10.59 -20.97 14.03
CA SER A 325 -11.08 -21.70 15.18
C SER A 325 -11.86 -20.75 16.10
N CYS A 326 -13.09 -21.14 16.46
CA CYS A 326 -13.97 -20.37 17.32
C CYS A 326 -14.55 -21.27 18.42
N ASP A 327 -14.24 -20.94 19.68
CA ASP A 327 -14.73 -21.68 20.85
C ASP A 327 -16.14 -21.24 21.30
N LEU A 328 -16.74 -20.28 20.58
CA LEU A 328 -18.06 -19.72 20.84
C LEU A 328 -19.13 -20.41 19.97
N GLU A 329 -20.40 -20.16 20.28
CA GLU A 329 -21.47 -20.40 19.31
C GLU A 329 -21.26 -19.52 18.07
N GLY A 330 -21.46 -20.07 16.87
CA GLY A 330 -21.17 -19.39 15.61
C GLY A 330 -21.87 -18.04 15.43
N LYS A 331 -23.04 -17.82 16.06
CA LYS A 331 -23.76 -16.54 16.05
C LYS A 331 -22.94 -15.35 16.61
N PHE A 332 -21.91 -15.64 17.40
CA PHE A 332 -21.03 -14.63 18.00
C PHE A 332 -19.83 -14.26 17.12
N LEU A 333 -19.67 -14.83 15.93
CA LEU A 333 -18.55 -14.53 15.04
C LEU A 333 -19.00 -14.12 13.63
N HIS A 334 -18.38 -13.05 13.14
CA HIS A 334 -18.43 -12.65 11.73
C HIS A 334 -17.03 -12.38 11.18
N ILE A 335 -16.74 -12.86 9.96
CA ILE A 335 -15.46 -12.59 9.29
C ILE A 335 -15.66 -12.07 7.86
N ASP A 336 -15.04 -10.94 7.56
CA ASP A 336 -14.96 -10.39 6.21
C ASP A 336 -13.63 -10.79 5.55
N PHE A 337 -13.67 -11.49 4.41
CA PHE A 337 -12.49 -11.84 3.61
C PHE A 337 -12.43 -11.04 2.31
N GLU A 338 -11.29 -10.39 2.06
CA GLU A 338 -11.00 -9.67 0.82
C GLU A 338 -9.63 -10.11 0.27
N ASP A 339 -9.59 -10.69 -0.93
CA ASP A 339 -8.35 -11.10 -1.61
C ASP A 339 -7.41 -12.02 -0.78
N CYS A 340 -7.99 -12.93 0.03
CA CYS A 340 -7.22 -13.77 0.96
C CYS A 340 -6.91 -15.17 0.41
N THR A 341 -5.81 -15.76 0.89
CA THR A 341 -5.52 -17.19 0.68
C THR A 341 -5.49 -17.93 2.01
N LEU A 342 -6.32 -18.96 2.13
CA LEU A 342 -6.49 -19.76 3.34
C LEU A 342 -6.02 -21.20 3.08
N MET A 343 -5.37 -21.79 4.08
CA MET A 343 -4.80 -23.13 3.94
C MET A 343 -4.79 -23.90 5.25
N GLY A 344 -5.29 -25.13 5.25
CA GLY A 344 -5.29 -26.00 6.42
C GLY A 344 -6.06 -27.30 6.17
N TYR A 345 -6.20 -28.15 7.18
CA TYR A 345 -7.02 -29.36 7.08
C TYR A 345 -8.43 -29.01 6.57
N LYS A 346 -9.12 -28.08 7.25
CA LYS A 346 -10.42 -27.49 6.90
C LYS A 346 -10.41 -25.98 7.15
N ILE A 347 -11.31 -25.21 6.53
CA ILE A 347 -11.33 -23.75 6.68
C ILE A 347 -11.94 -23.30 8.01
N PHE A 348 -13.10 -23.83 8.39
CA PHE A 348 -13.83 -23.38 9.58
C PHE A 348 -13.90 -24.47 10.66
N GLY A 349 -13.62 -24.06 11.89
CA GLY A 349 -13.83 -24.82 13.11
C GLY A 349 -14.63 -23.99 14.10
N ALA A 350 -15.87 -24.37 14.35
CA ALA A 350 -16.70 -23.77 15.39
C ALA A 350 -17.09 -24.83 16.40
N ARG A 351 -17.18 -24.45 17.67
CA ARG A 351 -17.62 -25.34 18.74
C ARG A 351 -19.10 -25.73 18.58
N GLU A 352 -19.96 -24.77 18.25
CA GLU A 352 -21.40 -24.96 18.09
C GLU A 352 -21.97 -24.02 17.04
N GLY A 353 -22.66 -24.56 16.03
CA GLY A 353 -23.27 -23.78 14.94
C GLY A 353 -22.26 -23.13 13.99
N ASP A 354 -22.74 -22.71 12.82
CA ASP A 354 -21.89 -22.02 11.84
C ASP A 354 -21.80 -20.52 12.15
N PHE A 355 -20.61 -19.94 12.00
CA PHE A 355 -20.45 -18.49 12.01
C PHE A 355 -20.63 -17.88 10.63
N THR A 356 -20.88 -16.58 10.61
CA THR A 356 -21.15 -15.85 9.37
C THR A 356 -19.86 -15.31 8.76
N TYR A 357 -19.83 -15.18 7.43
CA TYR A 357 -18.69 -14.58 6.73
C TYR A 357 -19.12 -13.95 5.41
N THR A 358 -18.29 -13.05 4.88
CA THR A 358 -18.41 -12.51 3.52
C THR A 358 -17.12 -12.73 2.73
N THR A 359 -17.22 -12.76 1.41
CA THR A 359 -16.06 -12.79 0.52
C THR A 359 -16.14 -11.67 -0.52
N LYS A 360 -14.99 -11.07 -0.82
CA LYS A 360 -14.81 -10.05 -1.85
C LYS A 360 -13.50 -10.31 -2.59
N GLY A 361 -13.50 -10.12 -3.91
CA GLY A 361 -12.30 -10.33 -4.73
C GLY A 361 -11.90 -11.81 -4.80
N SER A 362 -10.59 -12.08 -4.82
CA SER A 362 -10.03 -13.43 -4.97
C SER A 362 -9.79 -14.09 -3.60
N VAL A 363 -10.79 -14.78 -3.08
CA VAL A 363 -10.65 -15.59 -1.85
C VAL A 363 -10.42 -17.06 -2.22
N ARG A 364 -9.28 -17.62 -1.84
CA ARG A 364 -8.81 -18.94 -2.26
C ARG A 364 -8.56 -19.86 -1.06
N ALA A 365 -8.80 -21.15 -1.22
CA ALA A 365 -8.70 -22.14 -0.17
C ALA A 365 -7.96 -23.41 -0.64
N TYR A 366 -6.91 -23.81 0.06
CA TYR A 366 -6.26 -25.11 -0.08
C TYR A 366 -6.56 -25.98 1.14
N VAL A 367 -7.40 -27.00 0.96
CA VAL A 367 -7.85 -27.88 2.04
C VAL A 367 -7.58 -29.36 1.76
N GLN A 368 -7.61 -30.16 2.82
CA GLN A 368 -7.56 -31.61 2.73
C GLN A 368 -8.62 -32.14 1.73
N TYR A 369 -8.29 -33.20 0.98
CA TYR A 369 -9.04 -33.60 -0.21
C TYR A 369 -10.51 -34.02 0.03
N ARG A 370 -10.87 -34.42 1.25
CA ARG A 370 -12.23 -34.78 1.68
C ARG A 370 -13.01 -33.62 2.26
N GLU A 371 -12.33 -32.55 2.66
CA GLU A 371 -12.97 -31.37 3.21
C GLU A 371 -13.60 -30.53 2.10
N SER A 372 -14.72 -29.91 2.40
CA SER A 372 -15.39 -28.96 1.51
C SER A 372 -14.70 -27.59 1.57
N VAL A 373 -14.89 -26.81 0.50
CA VAL A 373 -14.50 -25.40 0.49
C VAL A 373 -15.77 -24.57 0.70
N PRO A 374 -15.77 -23.59 1.62
CA PRO A 374 -16.92 -22.72 1.84
C PRO A 374 -17.36 -21.94 0.59
N ASN A 375 -18.64 -21.58 0.54
CA ASN A 375 -19.21 -20.82 -0.57
C ASN A 375 -18.48 -19.49 -0.78
N GLY A 376 -18.28 -19.10 -2.04
CA GLY A 376 -17.59 -17.85 -2.38
C GLY A 376 -16.07 -17.91 -2.28
N MET A 377 -15.48 -19.08 -2.03
CA MET A 377 -14.03 -19.31 -2.07
C MET A 377 -13.64 -20.28 -3.20
N GLU A 378 -12.51 -20.04 -3.86
CA GLU A 378 -11.96 -20.91 -4.89
C GLU A 378 -11.16 -22.07 -4.28
N ARG A 379 -11.46 -23.33 -4.66
CA ARG A 379 -10.63 -24.47 -4.29
C ARG A 379 -9.36 -24.51 -5.12
N LEU A 380 -8.21 -24.40 -4.47
CA LEU A 380 -6.91 -24.53 -5.11
C LEU A 380 -6.61 -25.99 -5.45
N ARG A 381 -6.25 -26.24 -6.72
CA ARG A 381 -5.83 -27.57 -7.21
C ARG A 381 -4.41 -27.92 -6.77
N PHE A 382 -3.49 -26.96 -6.89
CA PHE A 382 -2.08 -27.15 -6.63
C PHE A 382 -1.70 -26.58 -5.26
N TRP A 383 -0.61 -27.09 -4.70
CA TRP A 383 -0.02 -26.54 -3.49
C TRP A 383 0.30 -25.05 -3.71
N PRO A 384 -0.15 -24.13 -2.84
CA PRO A 384 0.03 -22.70 -3.03
C PRO A 384 1.45 -22.29 -2.69
N THR A 385 2.39 -22.54 -3.60
CA THR A 385 3.82 -22.22 -3.41
C THR A 385 4.06 -20.73 -3.20
N ASP A 386 3.25 -19.88 -3.83
CA ASP A 386 3.24 -18.43 -3.65
C ASP A 386 2.94 -18.03 -2.19
N THR A 387 2.01 -18.73 -1.55
CA THR A 387 1.68 -18.53 -0.13
C THR A 387 2.81 -19.02 0.78
N PHE A 388 3.51 -20.09 0.40
CA PHE A 388 4.64 -20.62 1.15
C PHE A 388 5.94 -19.83 0.98
N ASP A 389 6.10 -19.07 -0.11
CA ASP A 389 7.25 -18.20 -0.33
C ASP A 389 7.41 -17.19 0.83
N GLU A 390 6.33 -16.86 1.56
CA GLU A 390 6.36 -16.04 2.78
C GLU A 390 7.15 -16.67 3.94
N PHE A 391 7.34 -17.99 3.95
CA PHE A 391 8.15 -18.69 4.97
C PHE A 391 9.60 -18.82 4.58
N ILE A 392 9.89 -18.71 3.29
CA ILE A 392 11.19 -19.07 2.78
C ILE A 392 12.15 -17.98 3.22
N PRO A 393 13.22 -18.30 3.99
CA PRO A 393 14.22 -17.31 4.34
C PRO A 393 14.75 -16.65 3.07
N ALA A 394 14.98 -15.33 3.10
CA ALA A 394 15.40 -14.57 1.92
C ALA A 394 16.62 -15.17 1.17
N ARG A 395 17.50 -15.90 1.88
CA ARG A 395 18.65 -16.62 1.28
C ARG A 395 18.27 -17.84 0.41
N PHE A 396 17.07 -18.38 0.59
CA PHE A 396 16.51 -19.51 -0.16
C PHE A 396 15.37 -19.08 -1.06
N LEU A 397 14.80 -17.89 -0.83
CA LEU A 397 14.03 -17.22 -1.84
C LEU A 397 14.99 -17.05 -3.00
N ASP A 398 14.72 -17.79 -4.05
CA ASP A 398 15.37 -17.56 -5.30
C ASP A 398 15.02 -16.12 -5.67
N THR A 399 15.94 -15.17 -5.49
CA THR A 399 15.74 -13.80 -5.97
C THR A 399 15.72 -13.75 -7.50
N SER A 400 15.98 -14.90 -8.17
CA SER A 400 15.67 -15.15 -9.57
C SER A 400 14.30 -15.79 -9.81
N LYS A 401 13.47 -16.03 -8.78
CA LYS A 401 12.01 -16.08 -8.96
C LYS A 401 11.57 -14.68 -9.32
N ILE A 402 11.20 -14.59 -10.58
CA ILE A 402 10.86 -13.38 -11.28
C ILE A 402 9.55 -12.83 -10.72
N GLN A 403 9.66 -11.88 -9.80
CA GLN A 403 8.53 -11.19 -9.22
C GLN A 403 8.25 -9.92 -10.02
N LYS A 404 6.98 -9.74 -10.36
CA LYS A 404 6.50 -8.49 -10.95
C LYS A 404 6.81 -7.34 -9.98
N PRO A 405 7.39 -6.22 -10.45
CA PRO A 405 7.59 -5.05 -9.62
C PRO A 405 6.28 -4.60 -8.96
N ALA A 406 6.30 -4.47 -7.63
CA ALA A 406 5.13 -4.07 -6.86
C ALA A 406 4.89 -2.56 -6.97
N LEU A 407 3.65 -2.18 -7.26
CA LEU A 407 3.21 -0.79 -7.30
C LEU A 407 2.28 -0.51 -6.12
N ILE A 408 2.63 0.50 -5.34
CA ILE A 408 1.82 0.98 -4.22
C ILE A 408 0.99 2.16 -4.73
N LYS A 409 -0.32 1.98 -4.85
CA LYS A 409 -1.21 3.09 -5.25
C LYS A 409 -1.25 4.12 -4.14
N ILE A 410 -0.82 5.33 -4.45
CA ILE A 410 -0.92 6.47 -3.56
C ILE A 410 -2.35 6.97 -3.68
N PRO A 411 -3.09 7.05 -2.57
CA PRO A 411 -4.43 7.55 -2.63
C PRO A 411 -4.34 9.06 -2.80
N CYS A 412 -4.44 9.54 -4.02
CA CYS A 412 -4.48 10.96 -4.39
C CYS A 412 -5.14 11.05 -5.76
N ASN A 413 -5.89 12.13 -5.99
CA ASN A 413 -6.62 12.34 -7.23
C ASN A 413 -6.38 13.77 -7.72
N PHE A 414 -6.28 13.95 -9.04
CA PHE A 414 -6.31 15.24 -9.72
C PHE A 414 -7.59 15.29 -10.54
N ASP A 415 -8.63 15.90 -9.97
CA ASP A 415 -9.98 15.93 -10.55
C ASP A 415 -9.99 16.64 -11.91
N GLY A 416 -10.70 16.05 -12.88
CA GLY A 416 -10.83 16.64 -14.22
C GLY A 416 -9.54 16.64 -15.05
N ALA A 417 -8.50 15.92 -14.62
CA ALA A 417 -7.28 15.69 -15.37
C ALA A 417 -7.28 14.32 -16.07
N MET A 418 -6.58 14.24 -17.21
CA MET A 418 -6.38 13.03 -18.01
C MET A 418 -4.91 12.94 -18.43
N GLU A 419 -4.54 13.64 -19.49
CA GLU A 419 -3.16 13.63 -19.98
C GLU A 419 -2.28 14.52 -19.10
N ASN A 420 -1.13 13.98 -18.72
CA ASN A 420 -0.27 14.57 -17.70
C ASN A 420 1.20 14.20 -17.94
N THR A 421 2.11 15.05 -17.47
CA THR A 421 3.52 14.72 -17.30
C THR A 421 4.06 15.32 -16.01
N PRO A 422 4.51 14.51 -15.03
CA PRO A 422 5.28 15.00 -13.90
C PRO A 422 6.73 15.28 -14.31
N PHE A 423 7.32 16.36 -13.79
CA PHE A 423 8.71 16.71 -14.12
C PHE A 423 9.38 17.51 -12.99
N ILE A 424 10.72 17.52 -13.01
CA ILE A 424 11.54 18.37 -12.14
C ILE A 424 12.11 19.50 -12.99
N PHE A 425 11.89 20.74 -12.56
CA PHE A 425 12.46 21.91 -13.21
C PHE A 425 13.08 22.84 -12.16
N LYS A 426 14.36 23.18 -12.35
CA LYS A 426 15.12 24.04 -11.42
C LYS A 426 14.98 23.64 -9.95
N GLY A 427 15.00 22.33 -9.70
CA GLY A 427 14.96 21.73 -8.36
C GLY A 427 13.58 21.58 -7.73
N ASN A 428 12.51 22.04 -8.38
CA ASN A 428 11.13 21.88 -7.89
C ASN A 428 10.36 20.84 -8.72
N THR A 429 9.36 20.22 -8.10
CA THR A 429 8.49 19.23 -8.73
C THR A 429 7.22 19.90 -9.27
N TYR A 430 6.87 19.56 -10.50
CA TYR A 430 5.72 20.12 -11.21
C TYR A 430 4.98 19.01 -11.94
N ILE A 431 3.74 19.30 -12.32
CA ILE A 431 2.94 18.49 -13.22
C ILE A 431 2.38 19.38 -14.33
N ALA A 432 2.62 19.00 -15.58
CA ALA A 432 1.96 19.59 -16.73
C ALA A 432 0.67 18.80 -17.01
N MET A 433 -0.42 19.50 -17.28
CA MET A 433 -1.73 18.92 -17.58
C MET A 433 -2.43 19.74 -18.68
N ASN A 434 -3.54 19.22 -19.20
CA ASN A 434 -4.43 19.98 -20.08
C ASN A 434 -5.86 20.03 -19.57
N HIS A 435 -6.54 21.11 -19.93
CA HIS A 435 -7.98 21.25 -19.78
C HIS A 435 -8.66 21.06 -21.14
N ARG A 436 -9.76 20.30 -21.16
CA ARG A 436 -10.69 20.21 -22.29
C ARG A 436 -12.12 20.29 -21.78
N ASN A 437 -12.92 21.17 -22.38
CA ASN A 437 -14.36 21.21 -22.16
C ASN A 437 -15.11 20.30 -23.15
N ASP A 438 -14.99 18.99 -22.95
CA ASP A 438 -15.58 18.00 -23.86
C ASP A 438 -17.13 17.95 -23.79
N SER A 439 -17.74 18.60 -22.80
CA SER A 439 -19.21 18.69 -22.65
C SER A 439 -19.90 19.54 -23.72
N ALA A 440 -19.15 20.38 -24.45
CA ALA A 440 -19.67 21.27 -25.49
C ALA A 440 -19.88 20.59 -26.86
N ASN A 441 -19.82 19.25 -26.96
CA ASN A 441 -19.90 18.47 -28.20
C ASN A 441 -18.97 18.97 -29.32
N ARG A 442 -17.84 19.60 -28.95
CA ARG A 442 -16.90 20.29 -29.86
C ARG A 442 -17.55 21.39 -30.72
N THR A 443 -18.76 21.87 -30.39
CA THR A 443 -19.45 22.91 -31.18
C THR A 443 -18.99 24.31 -30.78
N GLY A 444 -18.48 25.11 -31.74
CA GLY A 444 -18.20 26.55 -31.60
C GLY A 444 -17.19 26.94 -30.50
N GLU A 445 -16.07 27.57 -30.88
CA GLU A 445 -15.01 28.04 -29.96
C GLU A 445 -14.38 26.96 -29.04
N TYR A 446 -14.47 25.66 -29.37
CA TYR A 446 -13.86 24.56 -28.61
C TYR A 446 -12.33 24.72 -28.42
N THR A 447 -11.65 25.32 -29.40
CA THR A 447 -10.20 25.61 -29.35
C THR A 447 -9.83 26.94 -28.67
N SER A 448 -10.80 27.64 -28.07
CA SER A 448 -10.53 28.85 -27.27
C SER A 448 -9.73 28.51 -26.02
N GLU A 449 -9.02 29.50 -25.47
CA GLU A 449 -8.24 29.34 -24.24
C GLU A 449 -9.10 28.86 -23.05
N GLU A 450 -10.35 29.32 -22.96
CA GLU A 450 -11.27 28.91 -21.89
C GLU A 450 -11.61 27.41 -21.97
N ASN A 451 -11.76 26.87 -23.18
CA ASN A 451 -12.24 25.50 -23.40
C ASN A 451 -11.13 24.48 -23.65
N MET A 452 -9.94 24.93 -24.08
CA MET A 452 -8.79 24.06 -24.35
C MET A 452 -7.48 24.81 -24.10
N HIS A 453 -6.75 24.41 -23.07
CA HIS A 453 -5.44 24.98 -22.75
C HIS A 453 -4.56 23.98 -21.99
N LEU A 454 -3.28 24.29 -21.95
CA LEU A 454 -2.28 23.61 -21.15
C LEU A 454 -2.04 24.40 -19.86
N TYR A 455 -1.64 23.70 -18.82
CA TYR A 455 -1.27 24.33 -17.56
C TYR A 455 -0.23 23.53 -16.79
N ILE A 456 0.46 24.23 -15.87
CA ILE A 456 1.47 23.65 -14.99
C ILE A 456 1.13 24.01 -13.55
N ASP A 457 1.04 22.99 -12.71
CA ASP A 457 0.88 23.13 -11.26
C ASP A 457 2.16 22.68 -10.55
N ASN A 458 2.50 23.37 -9.47
CA ASN A 458 3.56 22.97 -8.56
C ASN A 458 3.06 21.81 -7.68
N LEU A 459 3.74 20.66 -7.75
CA LEU A 459 3.31 19.46 -7.02
C LEU A 459 3.44 19.59 -5.51
N HIS A 460 4.32 20.47 -5.02
CA HIS A 460 4.50 20.69 -3.59
C HIS A 460 3.46 21.66 -3.01
N THR A 461 3.15 22.75 -3.73
CA THR A 461 2.28 23.82 -3.21
C THR A 461 0.85 23.76 -3.72
N GLY A 462 0.58 23.00 -4.78
CA GLY A 462 -0.70 22.97 -5.48
C GLY A 462 -1.03 24.26 -6.26
N VAL A 463 -0.07 25.18 -6.38
CA VAL A 463 -0.28 26.46 -7.06
C VAL A 463 -0.11 26.30 -8.57
N ARG A 464 -1.04 26.90 -9.32
CA ARG A 464 -0.96 27.10 -10.77
C ARG A 464 0.13 28.10 -11.11
N GLU A 465 1.19 27.64 -11.76
CA GLU A 465 2.36 28.46 -12.12
C GLU A 465 2.26 29.00 -13.55
N ALA A 466 1.61 28.26 -14.45
CA ALA A 466 1.44 28.67 -15.83
C ALA A 466 0.13 28.15 -16.45
N GLN A 467 -0.45 28.96 -17.33
CA GLN A 467 -1.50 28.58 -18.28
C GLN A 467 -1.11 29.11 -19.65
N PHE A 468 -1.13 28.25 -20.67
CA PHE A 468 -0.63 28.57 -22.01
C PHE A 468 -1.21 27.59 -23.03
N GLY A 469 -0.81 27.72 -24.30
CA GLY A 469 -1.13 26.70 -25.31
C GLY A 469 -2.61 26.59 -25.65
N ALA A 470 -3.34 27.72 -25.70
CA ALA A 470 -4.73 27.76 -26.13
C ALA A 470 -4.96 26.92 -27.41
N GLY A 471 -5.99 26.09 -27.41
CA GLY A 471 -6.31 25.15 -28.49
C GLY A 471 -5.39 23.93 -28.60
N HIS A 472 -4.63 23.59 -27.54
CA HIS A 472 -3.77 22.40 -27.50
C HIS A 472 -4.09 21.50 -26.29
N SER A 473 -3.85 20.20 -26.45
CA SER A 473 -4.06 19.14 -25.45
C SER A 473 -2.99 18.05 -25.63
N PHE A 474 -3.07 16.94 -24.89
CA PHE A 474 -2.14 15.81 -24.95
C PHE A 474 -0.72 16.24 -24.57
N VAL A 475 -0.65 16.90 -23.42
CA VAL A 475 0.59 17.51 -22.93
C VAL A 475 1.68 16.46 -22.71
N SER A 476 2.92 16.82 -23.04
CA SER A 476 4.12 16.03 -22.77
C SER A 476 5.29 16.94 -22.42
N ALA A 477 5.88 16.79 -21.24
CA ALA A 477 6.99 17.64 -20.80
C ALA A 477 8.36 16.95 -20.96
N PHE A 478 9.37 17.73 -21.33
CA PHE A 478 10.78 17.32 -21.38
C PHE A 478 11.66 18.47 -20.89
N VAL A 479 12.59 18.20 -19.99
CA VAL A 479 13.50 19.20 -19.42
C VAL A 479 14.92 18.94 -19.90
N GLU A 480 15.55 19.95 -20.51
CA GLU A 480 16.96 19.92 -20.92
C GLU A 480 17.68 21.13 -20.30
N GLY A 481 18.49 20.87 -19.27
CA GLY A 481 19.15 21.92 -18.50
C GLY A 481 18.15 22.91 -17.89
N ASP A 482 18.29 24.19 -18.24
CA ASP A 482 17.43 25.28 -17.77
C ASP A 482 16.20 25.54 -18.66
N THR A 483 15.96 24.70 -19.68
CA THR A 483 14.86 24.87 -20.62
C THR A 483 13.80 23.79 -20.42
N LEU A 484 12.55 24.22 -20.29
CA LEU A 484 11.38 23.36 -20.32
C LEU A 484 10.81 23.34 -21.73
N HIS A 485 10.63 22.13 -22.26
CA HIS A 485 9.98 21.85 -23.54
C HIS A 485 8.65 21.15 -23.25
N ILE A 486 7.55 21.70 -23.77
CA ILE A 486 6.21 21.10 -23.71
C ILE A 486 5.77 20.79 -25.12
N PHE A 487 5.41 19.54 -25.39
CA PHE A 487 4.81 19.11 -26.64
C PHE A 487 3.31 18.91 -26.43
N ALA A 488 2.51 19.29 -27.42
CA ALA A 488 1.06 19.15 -27.35
C ALA A 488 0.44 19.13 -28.75
N SER A 489 -0.62 18.36 -28.90
CA SER A 489 -1.37 18.26 -30.15
C SER A 489 -2.35 19.42 -30.30
N GLN A 490 -2.42 19.99 -31.50
CA GLN A 490 -3.31 21.08 -31.84
C GLN A 490 -4.73 20.55 -32.12
N GLY A 491 -5.71 21.03 -31.35
CA GLY A 491 -7.12 20.76 -31.57
C GLY A 491 -7.71 21.60 -32.71
N THR A 492 -8.92 21.24 -33.14
CA THR A 492 -9.70 22.02 -34.10
C THR A 492 -11.16 22.12 -33.64
N ASN A 493 -11.92 23.08 -34.20
CA ASN A 493 -13.33 23.25 -33.83
C ASN A 493 -14.25 22.22 -34.51
N ASP A 494 -13.94 21.80 -35.73
CA ASP A 494 -14.88 21.04 -36.57
C ASP A 494 -14.37 19.62 -36.90
N ASP A 495 -13.24 19.22 -36.31
CA ASP A 495 -12.53 17.99 -36.60
C ASP A 495 -11.75 17.54 -35.32
N TRP A 496 -10.88 16.54 -35.43
CA TRP A 496 -10.09 16.06 -34.30
C TRP A 496 -8.74 16.80 -34.19
N PHE A 497 -7.73 16.17 -33.57
CA PHE A 497 -6.40 16.76 -33.37
C PHE A 497 -5.51 16.56 -34.61
N LYS A 498 -4.63 17.54 -34.87
CA LYS A 498 -3.82 17.58 -36.09
C LYS A 498 -2.34 17.44 -35.80
N SER A 499 -1.61 18.55 -35.79
CA SER A 499 -0.15 18.56 -35.66
C SER A 499 0.30 18.65 -34.21
N ILE A 500 1.53 18.22 -33.92
CA ILE A 500 2.16 18.42 -32.61
C ILE A 500 3.01 19.68 -32.64
N TYR A 501 2.76 20.58 -31.69
CA TYR A 501 3.56 21.79 -31.46
C TYR A 501 4.44 21.61 -30.24
N GLN A 502 5.57 22.31 -30.25
CA GLN A 502 6.44 22.46 -29.10
C GLN A 502 6.36 23.90 -28.58
N PHE A 503 6.25 24.02 -27.27
CA PHE A 503 6.33 25.24 -26.51
C PHE A 503 7.60 25.21 -25.66
N THR A 504 8.41 26.26 -25.69
CA THR A 504 9.65 26.32 -24.92
C THR A 504 9.69 27.52 -24.02
N THR A 505 10.21 27.34 -22.81
CA THR A 505 10.35 28.40 -21.82
C THR A 505 11.57 28.15 -20.92
N THR A 506 12.07 29.23 -20.31
CA THR A 506 13.09 29.17 -19.25
C THR A 506 12.55 29.70 -17.90
N ASP A 507 11.35 30.26 -17.87
CA ASP A 507 10.76 30.95 -16.71
C ASP A 507 9.29 30.62 -16.45
N MET A 508 8.68 29.76 -17.29
CA MET A 508 7.24 29.41 -17.30
C MET A 508 6.29 30.57 -17.54
N LYS A 509 6.80 31.75 -17.91
CA LYS A 509 6.03 32.98 -18.15
C LYS A 509 6.04 33.35 -19.62
N ASN A 510 7.22 33.29 -20.24
CA ASN A 510 7.43 33.60 -21.64
C ASN A 510 7.59 32.29 -22.42
N TRP A 511 6.81 32.14 -23.48
CA TRP A 511 6.72 30.90 -24.25
C TRP A 511 6.95 31.16 -25.73
N ASP A 512 7.94 30.48 -26.30
CA ASP A 512 8.08 30.34 -27.75
C ASP A 512 7.26 29.15 -28.22
N ARG A 513 6.72 29.21 -29.44
CA ARG A 513 5.94 28.12 -30.04
C ARG A 513 6.45 27.81 -31.45
N GLN A 514 6.66 26.52 -31.72
CA GLN A 514 7.03 26.03 -33.05
C GLN A 514 6.33 24.72 -33.39
N LEU A 515 6.15 24.46 -34.68
CA LEU A 515 5.62 23.19 -35.17
C LEU A 515 6.70 22.10 -35.01
N ALA A 516 6.37 21.00 -34.34
CA ALA A 516 7.29 19.87 -34.15
C ALA A 516 7.00 18.76 -35.18
N ILE A 517 5.79 18.19 -35.15
CA ILE A 517 5.38 17.12 -36.08
C ILE A 517 4.24 17.63 -36.96
N PRO A 518 4.47 17.84 -38.26
CA PRO A 518 3.41 18.20 -39.19
C PRO A 518 2.48 17.02 -39.46
N LEU A 519 1.21 17.34 -39.70
CA LEU A 519 0.20 16.40 -40.19
C LEU A 519 0.63 15.79 -41.54
N GLU A 520 0.32 14.51 -41.75
CA GLU A 520 0.52 13.83 -43.03
C GLU A 520 -0.73 13.08 -43.48
N GLY A 521 -1.18 13.35 -44.71
CA GLY A 521 -2.42 12.77 -45.22
C GLY A 521 -3.64 13.17 -44.39
N ASP A 522 -4.45 12.18 -44.04
CA ASP A 522 -5.66 12.26 -43.21
C ASP A 522 -5.44 11.68 -41.80
N GLU A 523 -4.18 11.54 -41.36
CA GLU A 523 -3.89 11.12 -39.99
C GLU A 523 -4.30 12.19 -38.97
N HIS A 524 -4.52 11.77 -37.73
CA HIS A 524 -4.68 12.62 -36.56
C HIS A 524 -3.63 12.22 -35.53
N LEU A 525 -3.04 13.21 -34.85
CA LEU A 525 -1.99 13.01 -33.85
C LEU A 525 -2.46 13.40 -32.45
N PHE A 526 -2.03 12.66 -31.42
CA PHE A 526 -2.51 12.79 -30.04
C PHE A 526 -1.36 12.87 -29.03
N ASN A 527 -1.26 11.92 -28.10
CA ASN A 527 -0.20 11.81 -27.10
C ASN A 527 1.17 11.68 -27.77
N CYS A 528 2.19 12.24 -27.12
CA CYS A 528 3.57 12.02 -27.49
C CYS A 528 4.46 11.94 -26.24
N SER A 529 5.67 11.45 -26.42
CA SER A 529 6.67 11.40 -25.36
C SER A 529 8.07 11.45 -25.95
N VAL A 530 8.94 12.25 -25.33
CA VAL A 530 10.31 12.50 -25.79
C VAL A 530 11.32 11.93 -24.81
N THR A 531 12.36 11.29 -25.32
CA THR A 531 13.54 10.87 -24.56
C THR A 531 14.82 11.22 -25.30
N LYS A 532 15.93 11.31 -24.58
CA LYS A 532 17.28 11.44 -25.15
C LYS A 532 18.04 10.12 -25.00
N ASN A 533 18.75 9.68 -26.03
CA ASN A 533 19.55 8.46 -26.00
C ASN A 533 21.03 8.71 -25.66
N ASP A 534 21.82 7.64 -25.53
CA ASP A 534 23.27 7.67 -25.25
C ASP A 534 24.12 8.26 -26.39
N LYS A 535 23.54 8.49 -27.56
CA LYS A 535 24.16 9.17 -28.71
C LYS A 535 23.81 10.65 -28.79
N ASN A 536 23.16 11.20 -27.76
CA ASN A 536 22.64 12.58 -27.72
C ASN A 536 21.59 12.88 -28.79
N GLU A 537 20.88 11.87 -29.31
CA GLU A 537 19.75 12.07 -30.19
C GLU A 537 18.45 12.05 -29.36
N TYR A 538 17.51 12.91 -29.73
CA TYR A 538 16.17 12.95 -29.14
C TYR A 538 15.22 12.13 -29.99
N ILE A 539 14.44 11.26 -29.34
CA ILE A 539 13.44 10.42 -29.98
C ILE A 539 12.09 10.77 -29.40
N MET A 540 11.11 10.97 -30.28
CA MET A 540 9.71 11.16 -29.93
C MET A 540 8.93 9.92 -30.36
N ALA A 541 8.20 9.30 -29.45
CA ALA A 541 7.06 8.46 -29.80
C ALA A 541 5.83 9.36 -29.89
N TYR A 542 5.06 9.28 -30.96
CA TYR A 542 3.85 10.06 -31.13
C TYR A 542 2.69 9.20 -31.64
N GLU A 543 1.53 9.38 -31.02
CA GLU A 543 0.33 8.62 -31.32
C GLU A 543 -0.31 9.09 -32.63
N SER A 544 -0.88 8.14 -33.36
CA SER A 544 -1.59 8.32 -34.61
C SER A 544 -2.79 7.40 -34.68
N ASN A 545 -3.87 7.84 -35.32
CA ASN A 545 -5.02 6.99 -35.63
C ASN A 545 -4.83 6.08 -36.86
N GLN A 546 -3.63 6.01 -37.44
CA GLN A 546 -3.34 5.24 -38.65
C GLN A 546 -2.07 4.39 -38.50
N PRO A 547 -2.10 3.09 -38.86
CA PRO A 547 -3.18 2.38 -39.58
C PRO A 547 -4.22 1.73 -38.64
N VAL A 548 -3.95 1.71 -37.34
CA VAL A 548 -4.89 1.24 -36.32
C VAL A 548 -5.44 2.48 -35.63
N GLY A 549 -6.73 2.45 -35.25
CA GLY A 549 -7.44 3.62 -34.70
C GLY A 549 -6.69 4.34 -33.57
N PHE A 550 -5.81 3.62 -32.85
CA PHE A 550 -4.75 4.19 -32.02
C PHE A 550 -3.50 3.32 -32.10
N CYS A 551 -2.38 3.91 -32.52
CA CYS A 551 -1.04 3.32 -32.57
C CYS A 551 0.00 4.43 -32.42
N PHE A 552 1.30 4.12 -32.41
CA PHE A 552 2.31 5.18 -32.37
C PHE A 552 3.46 4.98 -33.34
N LYS A 553 4.02 6.10 -33.78
CA LYS A 553 5.13 6.24 -34.73
C LYS A 553 6.28 6.96 -34.05
N PHE A 554 7.40 7.13 -34.76
CA PHE A 554 8.60 7.73 -34.19
C PHE A 554 9.12 8.90 -35.02
N ALA A 555 9.66 9.91 -34.34
CA ALA A 555 10.44 11.00 -34.94
C ALA A 555 11.76 11.16 -34.20
N ARG A 556 12.76 11.74 -34.85
CA ARG A 556 14.07 12.03 -34.27
C ARG A 556 14.43 13.50 -34.41
N SER A 557 15.24 14.01 -33.48
CA SER A 557 15.82 15.35 -33.52
C SER A 557 17.24 15.34 -32.93
N GLN A 558 18.09 16.24 -33.40
CA GLN A 558 19.43 16.46 -32.84
C GLN A 558 19.48 17.66 -31.88
N ASP A 559 18.45 18.52 -31.89
CA ASP A 559 18.48 19.84 -31.25
C ASP A 559 17.17 20.18 -30.51
N LEU A 560 16.22 19.23 -30.42
CA LEU A 560 14.85 19.39 -29.93
C LEU A 560 13.99 20.39 -30.73
N LYS A 561 14.49 20.95 -31.84
CA LYS A 561 13.79 21.97 -32.65
C LYS A 561 13.39 21.43 -34.01
N SER A 562 14.32 20.78 -34.69
CA SER A 562 14.15 20.21 -36.02
C SER A 562 13.83 18.73 -35.88
N TRP A 563 12.63 18.32 -36.29
CA TRP A 563 12.14 16.95 -36.16
C TRP A 563 11.99 16.26 -37.52
N GLU A 564 12.49 15.03 -37.62
CA GLU A 564 12.37 14.16 -38.79
C GLU A 564 11.55 12.92 -38.42
N LYS A 565 10.42 12.68 -39.10
CA LYS A 565 9.65 11.43 -38.95
C LYS A 565 10.51 10.25 -39.38
N ILE A 566 10.50 9.16 -38.61
CA ILE A 566 11.20 7.92 -38.97
C ILE A 566 10.23 7.06 -39.79
N PRO A 567 10.46 6.92 -41.11
CA PRO A 567 9.51 6.23 -41.98
C PRO A 567 9.41 4.74 -41.65
N ASN A 568 8.24 4.16 -41.92
CA ASN A 568 7.96 2.72 -41.84
C ASN A 568 8.10 2.08 -40.45
N LEU A 569 8.22 2.87 -39.37
CA LEU A 569 8.20 2.37 -38.00
C LEU A 569 6.89 2.76 -37.31
N ILE A 570 5.99 1.79 -37.15
CA ILE A 570 4.68 1.94 -36.53
C ILE A 570 4.47 0.81 -35.52
N PHE A 571 4.31 1.15 -34.24
CA PHE A 571 4.00 0.20 -33.19
C PHE A 571 2.50 -0.07 -33.11
N THR A 572 2.10 -1.31 -33.36
CA THR A 572 0.69 -1.74 -33.40
C THR A 572 0.46 -3.00 -32.55
N GLY A 573 1.24 -3.18 -31.48
CA GLY A 573 1.22 -4.40 -30.66
C GLY A 573 1.43 -5.70 -31.45
N VAL A 574 0.90 -6.80 -30.95
CA VAL A 574 1.09 -8.16 -31.53
C VAL A 574 0.20 -8.35 -32.76
N GLY A 575 -1.07 -7.94 -32.67
CA GLY A 575 -2.12 -8.28 -33.64
C GLY A 575 -2.64 -7.13 -34.49
N MET A 576 -1.90 -6.02 -34.64
CA MET A 576 -2.44 -4.74 -35.14
C MET A 576 -3.54 -4.20 -34.23
N GLU A 577 -3.22 -4.10 -32.95
CA GLU A 577 -4.15 -3.77 -31.88
C GLU A 577 -3.97 -2.34 -31.38
N TYR A 578 -5.00 -1.86 -30.68
CA TYR A 578 -5.01 -0.57 -30.01
C TYR A 578 -3.77 -0.42 -29.11
N SER A 579 -2.95 0.58 -29.39
CA SER A 579 -1.69 0.87 -28.71
C SER A 579 -1.53 2.38 -28.53
N ALA A 580 -2.14 2.94 -27.49
CA ALA A 580 -2.25 4.39 -27.28
C ALA A 580 -1.31 4.91 -26.17
N CYS A 581 -1.31 6.21 -25.98
CA CYS A 581 -0.67 7.02 -24.95
C CYS A 581 0.79 6.60 -24.67
N PRO A 582 1.69 6.60 -25.69
CA PRO A 582 3.03 6.09 -25.51
C PRO A 582 3.85 7.00 -24.59
N VAL A 583 4.47 6.43 -23.56
CA VAL A 583 5.50 7.10 -22.75
C VAL A 583 6.83 6.40 -22.87
N LEU A 584 7.79 7.15 -23.43
CA LEU A 584 9.09 6.66 -23.87
C LEU A 584 10.17 7.13 -22.89
N ARG A 585 11.03 6.20 -22.47
CA ARG A 585 12.25 6.46 -21.71
C ARG A 585 13.41 5.70 -22.32
N TYR A 586 14.63 6.19 -22.10
CA TYR A 586 15.84 5.52 -22.55
C TYR A 586 16.76 5.27 -21.37
N PHE A 587 17.12 3.99 -21.19
CA PHE A 587 18.18 3.56 -20.30
C PHE A 587 19.04 2.57 -21.07
N ALA A 588 20.29 2.94 -21.34
CA ALA A 588 21.16 2.19 -22.23
C ALA A 588 21.19 0.69 -21.86
N PRO A 589 21.04 -0.22 -22.84
CA PRO A 589 20.98 0.03 -24.29
C PRO A 589 19.54 0.14 -24.85
N TYR A 590 18.52 0.28 -24.02
CA TYR A 590 17.12 0.11 -24.40
C TYR A 590 16.30 1.40 -24.32
N TYR A 591 15.45 1.59 -25.32
CA TYR A 591 14.21 2.35 -25.22
C TYR A 591 13.17 1.49 -24.50
N TYR A 592 12.43 2.08 -23.58
CA TYR A 592 11.30 1.50 -22.87
C TYR A 592 10.06 2.32 -23.20
N VAL A 593 8.97 1.66 -23.60
CA VAL A 593 7.69 2.32 -23.88
C VAL A 593 6.59 1.70 -23.04
N ILE A 594 5.91 2.52 -22.24
CA ILE A 594 4.61 2.18 -21.66
C ILE A 594 3.55 2.65 -22.65
N TYR A 595 2.57 1.81 -22.94
CA TYR A 595 1.46 2.14 -23.85
C TYR A 595 0.16 1.50 -23.35
N LEU A 596 -0.98 2.09 -23.67
CA LEU A 596 -2.29 1.57 -23.34
C LEU A 596 -2.70 0.46 -24.31
N HIS A 597 -3.15 -0.66 -23.77
CA HIS A 597 -3.65 -1.80 -24.52
C HIS A 597 -5.11 -2.08 -24.14
N THR A 598 -5.94 -2.42 -25.13
CA THR A 598 -7.33 -2.84 -24.91
C THR A 598 -7.39 -4.28 -24.44
N MET A 599 -8.13 -4.53 -23.36
CA MET A 599 -8.42 -5.84 -22.80
C MET A 599 -9.92 -6.17 -22.92
N ASP A 600 -10.31 -7.43 -22.69
CA ASP A 600 -11.71 -7.88 -22.74
C ASP A 600 -12.66 -7.02 -21.89
N ASN A 601 -12.18 -6.49 -20.75
CA ASN A 601 -12.98 -5.72 -19.79
C ASN A 601 -12.39 -4.34 -19.44
N GLY A 602 -11.67 -3.70 -20.37
CA GLY A 602 -11.15 -2.34 -20.14
C GLY A 602 -9.84 -2.04 -20.86
N TYR A 603 -9.04 -1.15 -20.28
CA TYR A 603 -7.78 -0.68 -20.83
C TYR A 603 -6.70 -0.70 -19.76
N ALA A 604 -5.55 -1.28 -20.08
CA ALA A 604 -4.44 -1.42 -19.14
C ALA A 604 -3.09 -1.10 -19.79
N PRO A 605 -2.14 -0.54 -19.02
CA PRO A 605 -0.82 -0.21 -19.50
C PRO A 605 0.02 -1.48 -19.71
N PHE A 606 0.63 -1.58 -20.87
CA PHE A 606 1.63 -2.57 -21.24
C PHE A 606 2.99 -1.87 -21.37
N LEU A 607 4.05 -2.63 -21.13
CA LEU A 607 5.43 -2.17 -21.22
C LEU A 607 6.18 -3.02 -22.25
N ALA A 608 6.93 -2.36 -23.12
CA ALA A 608 7.82 -2.97 -24.10
C ALA A 608 9.21 -2.30 -24.06
N ARG A 609 10.25 -2.99 -24.54
CA ARG A 609 11.58 -2.41 -24.74
C ARG A 609 12.18 -2.75 -26.09
N SER A 610 13.03 -1.87 -26.62
CA SER A 610 13.75 -2.08 -27.88
C SER A 610 15.12 -1.41 -27.85
N SER A 611 16.13 -2.01 -28.49
CA SER A 611 17.44 -1.39 -28.67
C SER A 611 17.56 -0.60 -29.98
N ASP A 612 16.64 -0.80 -30.93
CA ASP A 612 16.73 -0.29 -32.30
C ASP A 612 15.46 0.41 -32.80
N LEU A 613 14.42 0.52 -31.96
CA LEU A 613 13.06 0.99 -32.28
C LEU A 613 12.31 0.09 -33.28
N VAL A 614 12.94 -0.96 -33.80
CA VAL A 614 12.37 -1.88 -34.79
C VAL A 614 11.79 -3.10 -34.08
N LYS A 615 12.61 -3.80 -33.30
CA LYS A 615 12.24 -5.03 -32.59
C LYS A 615 11.98 -4.71 -31.14
N TRP A 616 10.79 -5.03 -30.68
CA TRP A 616 10.35 -4.77 -29.32
C TRP A 616 10.05 -6.07 -28.60
N ASP A 617 10.65 -6.24 -27.43
CA ASP A 617 10.28 -7.28 -26.49
C ASP A 617 9.18 -6.74 -25.58
N LEU A 618 8.05 -7.44 -25.46
CA LEU A 618 7.01 -7.14 -24.48
C LEU A 618 7.40 -7.70 -23.12
N SER A 619 7.14 -6.94 -22.05
CA SER A 619 7.37 -7.41 -20.68
C SER A 619 6.54 -8.68 -20.40
N PRO A 620 7.12 -9.73 -19.79
CA PRO A 620 6.38 -10.90 -19.36
C PRO A 620 5.40 -10.61 -18.21
N PHE A 621 5.44 -9.39 -17.65
CA PHE A 621 4.58 -8.95 -16.57
C PHE A 621 3.43 -8.04 -17.02
N ASN A 622 3.21 -7.93 -18.33
CA ASN A 622 2.08 -7.17 -18.86
C ASN A 622 0.74 -7.83 -18.49
N PRO A 623 -0.31 -7.04 -18.19
CA PRO A 623 -0.28 -5.57 -17.99
C PRO A 623 0.50 -5.16 -16.74
N ILE A 624 1.23 -4.04 -16.78
CA ILE A 624 2.04 -3.60 -15.62
C ILE A 624 1.18 -3.09 -14.46
N MET A 625 -0.04 -2.62 -14.73
CA MET A 625 -1.04 -2.23 -13.75
C MET A 625 -2.43 -2.56 -14.29
N VAL A 626 -3.43 -2.78 -13.43
CA VAL A 626 -4.84 -2.91 -13.81
C VAL A 626 -5.72 -2.01 -12.94
N ALA A 627 -6.88 -1.65 -13.47
CA ALA A 627 -7.90 -0.91 -12.73
C ALA A 627 -8.35 -1.72 -11.51
N GLY A 628 -8.26 -1.09 -10.33
CA GLY A 628 -8.75 -1.63 -9.07
C GLY A 628 -10.17 -1.14 -8.74
N PRO A 629 -10.73 -1.56 -7.60
CA PRO A 629 -12.02 -1.05 -7.13
C PRO A 629 -12.04 0.49 -7.09
N GLY A 630 -13.02 1.10 -7.76
CA GLY A 630 -13.18 2.56 -7.81
C GLY A 630 -12.29 3.29 -8.83
N GLU A 631 -11.63 2.59 -9.74
CA GLU A 631 -10.86 3.19 -10.86
C GLU A 631 -11.57 3.11 -12.22
N GLY A 632 -12.76 2.51 -12.26
CA GLY A 632 -13.47 2.28 -13.51
C GLY A 632 -12.85 1.12 -14.30
N ILE A 633 -12.69 1.32 -15.61
CA ILE A 633 -12.21 0.30 -16.55
C ILE A 633 -10.88 0.68 -17.22
N ASN A 634 -10.24 1.75 -16.77
CA ASN A 634 -9.14 2.37 -17.49
C ASN A 634 -8.03 2.79 -16.55
N ASN A 635 -6.78 2.39 -16.85
CA ASN A 635 -5.57 3.01 -16.30
C ASN A 635 -4.69 3.49 -17.48
N SER A 636 -4.97 4.67 -18.03
CA SER A 636 -4.32 5.22 -19.23
C SER A 636 -3.38 6.38 -18.95
N ASP A 637 -2.85 7.00 -20.02
CA ASP A 637 -2.13 8.27 -19.99
C ASP A 637 -1.06 8.31 -18.91
N ILE A 638 -0.31 7.20 -18.84
CA ILE A 638 0.73 7.01 -17.85
C ILE A 638 1.90 7.91 -18.18
N ASP A 639 2.36 8.70 -17.21
CA ASP A 639 3.69 9.29 -17.24
C ASP A 639 4.35 9.14 -15.87
N LEU A 640 5.68 9.25 -15.81
CA LEU A 640 6.44 8.92 -14.61
C LEU A 640 7.74 9.69 -14.48
N PHE A 641 8.13 9.92 -13.24
CA PHE A 641 9.39 10.55 -12.89
C PHE A 641 10.01 9.93 -11.64
N GLU A 642 11.32 10.14 -11.49
CA GLU A 642 12.05 9.76 -10.28
C GLU A 642 12.15 10.97 -9.35
N TYR A 643 11.83 10.77 -8.07
CA TYR A 643 11.98 11.77 -7.03
C TYR A 643 12.41 11.08 -5.73
N GLU A 644 13.46 11.60 -5.08
CA GLU A 644 14.01 11.05 -3.82
C GLU A 644 14.27 9.53 -3.85
N GLY A 645 14.79 9.01 -4.97
CA GLY A 645 15.15 7.60 -5.13
C GLY A 645 13.95 6.66 -5.36
N ARG A 646 12.75 7.20 -5.53
CA ARG A 646 11.51 6.46 -5.81
C ARG A 646 10.93 6.85 -7.15
N THR A 647 10.20 5.93 -7.76
CA THR A 647 9.52 6.17 -9.04
C THR A 647 8.05 6.39 -8.80
N TYR A 648 7.53 7.52 -9.27
CA TYR A 648 6.13 7.88 -9.18
C TYR A 648 5.51 7.82 -10.56
N ILE A 649 4.42 7.08 -10.67
CA ILE A 649 3.66 6.80 -11.88
C ILE A 649 2.33 7.54 -11.77
N PHE A 650 2.10 8.53 -12.61
CA PHE A 650 0.83 9.23 -12.73
C PHE A 650 0.03 8.58 -13.84
N PHE A 651 -1.25 8.32 -13.62
CA PHE A 651 -2.08 7.59 -14.57
C PHE A 651 -3.55 8.04 -14.49
N ALA A 652 -4.21 8.12 -15.64
CA ALA A 652 -5.63 8.45 -15.71
C ALA A 652 -6.49 7.22 -15.38
N THR A 653 -7.51 7.42 -14.56
CA THR A 653 -8.55 6.43 -14.23
C THR A 653 -9.92 6.93 -14.65
N GLY A 654 -10.87 6.03 -14.90
CA GLY A 654 -12.19 6.41 -15.37
C GLY A 654 -12.92 5.33 -16.15
N ASP A 655 -14.03 5.72 -16.77
CA ASP A 655 -14.84 4.87 -17.64
C ASP A 655 -14.66 5.15 -19.14
N GLN A 656 -13.70 6.01 -19.49
CA GLN A 656 -13.42 6.47 -20.86
C GLN A 656 -14.57 7.26 -21.52
N GLN A 657 -15.62 7.62 -20.77
CA GLN A 657 -16.81 8.27 -21.35
C GLN A 657 -17.34 9.44 -20.51
N THR A 658 -17.60 9.22 -19.22
CA THR A 658 -18.37 10.13 -18.37
C THR A 658 -17.55 10.73 -17.25
N TRP A 659 -16.49 10.06 -16.79
CA TRP A 659 -15.64 10.59 -15.74
C TRP A 659 -14.18 10.14 -15.87
N GLY A 660 -13.31 10.97 -15.31
CA GLY A 660 -11.87 10.83 -15.41
C GLY A 660 -11.14 11.56 -14.28
N THR A 661 -10.06 10.97 -13.78
CA THR A 661 -9.12 11.63 -12.86
C THR A 661 -7.73 11.03 -13.02
N VAL A 662 -6.69 11.82 -12.78
CA VAL A 662 -5.32 11.27 -12.63
C VAL A 662 -5.12 10.80 -11.19
N LYS A 663 -4.43 9.67 -11.02
CA LYS A 663 -3.98 9.08 -9.75
C LYS A 663 -2.48 8.83 -9.79
N ILE A 664 -1.90 8.50 -8.63
CA ILE A 664 -0.47 8.16 -8.52
C ILE A 664 -0.30 6.74 -7.99
N ALA A 665 0.68 6.02 -8.52
CA ALA A 665 1.27 4.85 -7.92
C ALA A 665 2.77 5.07 -7.72
N MET A 666 3.36 4.34 -6.79
CA MET A 666 4.77 4.44 -6.46
C MET A 666 5.42 3.06 -6.53
N TYR A 667 6.58 3.01 -7.15
CA TYR A 667 7.53 1.92 -7.02
C TYR A 667 8.65 2.37 -6.07
N ASP A 668 8.92 1.55 -5.05
CA ASP A 668 9.97 1.82 -4.06
C ASP A 668 11.35 1.49 -4.63
N GLY A 669 11.81 2.33 -5.55
CA GLY A 669 13.12 2.26 -6.16
C GLY A 669 13.27 3.21 -7.36
N PRO A 670 14.51 3.34 -7.88
CA PRO A 670 14.84 4.23 -9.00
C PRO A 670 14.13 3.86 -10.30
N LEU A 671 13.96 4.83 -11.19
CA LEU A 671 13.23 4.71 -12.46
C LEU A 671 13.88 3.70 -13.40
N LYS A 672 15.22 3.71 -13.47
CA LYS A 672 15.97 2.73 -14.25
C LYS A 672 15.68 1.30 -13.80
N GLU A 673 15.69 1.09 -12.48
CA GLU A 673 15.44 -0.22 -11.88
C GLU A 673 14.00 -0.68 -12.12
N PHE A 674 13.02 0.22 -11.99
CA PHE A 674 11.63 -0.06 -12.33
C PHE A 674 11.50 -0.68 -13.72
N TYR A 675 12.12 -0.07 -14.73
CA TYR A 675 12.10 -0.60 -16.09
C TYR A 675 12.86 -1.92 -16.24
N GLU A 676 14.09 -2.00 -15.72
CA GLU A 676 14.93 -3.20 -15.85
C GLU A 676 14.30 -4.44 -15.20
N ARG A 677 13.68 -4.27 -14.02
CA ARG A 677 13.01 -5.38 -13.33
C ARG A 677 11.78 -5.91 -14.06
N HIS A 678 11.17 -5.14 -14.97
CA HIS A 678 10.10 -5.64 -15.82
C HIS A 678 10.59 -6.55 -16.96
N PHE A 679 11.90 -6.69 -17.15
CA PHE A 679 12.51 -7.52 -18.20
C PHE A 679 13.58 -8.44 -17.62
N PRO A 680 13.17 -9.39 -16.79
CA PRO A 680 14.06 -10.29 -16.10
C PRO A 680 14.82 -11.20 -17.09
N ALA A 681 16.08 -11.51 -16.76
CA ALA A 681 16.91 -12.36 -17.59
C ALA A 681 16.33 -13.80 -17.67
N GLY A 682 16.41 -14.40 -18.86
CA GLY A 682 16.04 -15.81 -19.07
C GLY A 682 14.54 -16.09 -19.26
N VAL A 683 13.66 -15.08 -19.22
CA VAL A 683 12.22 -15.28 -19.50
C VAL A 683 11.92 -15.10 -20.98
N PRO A 684 11.20 -16.05 -21.61
CA PRO A 684 10.68 -15.87 -22.95
C PRO A 684 9.78 -14.63 -23.03
N MET A 685 10.10 -13.74 -23.97
CA MET A 685 9.32 -12.53 -24.23
C MET A 685 8.62 -12.64 -25.59
N ILE A 686 7.41 -12.08 -25.67
CA ILE A 686 6.74 -11.88 -26.95
C ILE A 686 7.48 -10.77 -27.69
N LYS A 687 7.75 -10.98 -28.98
CA LYS A 687 8.43 -10.01 -29.83
C LYS A 687 7.48 -9.42 -30.84
N VAL A 688 7.51 -8.10 -30.97
CA VAL A 688 6.75 -7.35 -31.98
C VAL A 688 7.70 -6.51 -32.82
N SER A 689 7.32 -6.27 -34.08
CA SER A 689 8.08 -5.46 -35.02
C SER A 689 7.30 -4.22 -35.38
N THR A 690 7.94 -3.05 -35.31
CA THR A 690 7.37 -1.79 -35.78
C THR A 690 7.55 -1.60 -37.28
N GLN A 691 8.43 -2.37 -37.94
CA GLN A 691 8.59 -2.30 -39.39
C GLN A 691 7.28 -2.69 -40.09
N LYS A 692 6.68 -1.73 -40.80
CA LYS A 692 5.47 -1.92 -41.63
C LYS A 692 5.74 -1.62 -43.09
#